data_AF-A0A8K0NFC5-F1
#
_entry.id   AF-A0A8K0NFC5-F1
#
_cell.length_a   1.000
_cell.length_b   1.000
_cell.length_c   1.000
_cell.angle_alpha   90.00
_cell.angle_beta   90.00
_cell.angle_gamma   90.00
#
_symmetry.space_group_name_H-M   'P 1'
#
loop_
_entity.id
_entity.type
_entity.pdbx_description
1 polymer ?
#
loop_
_entity_poly.entity_id
_entity_poly.type
_entity_poly.pdbx_seq_one_letter_code
_entity_poly.pdbx_strand_id
1 'polypeptide(L)'
;MEEQAAEPKQSQHYIPRFLLENFSHPSQTSRGTAATPAASQGGARRRVQPVVNCVDMSSDTPSIVERPVDSVAVTVDMDQDARVPREEQNRIEQKLRRLESDASAVFRRVFTAFSANQQGLWLTREDRNLVRKFLLVTKYRGPIISACYRHETMATYVADDREQLAAYMRQRGFSRPVDVWLDNLDGLLDIRMDDEMAWIGDLQRRVYPPDASWAIAYCQASYMAICTPSAATAEFLVTENCYSVVEGPHRVLADADSGTPTYGTWESLHEFAPLSPRLLIVLRSFLFPCPEEDGADLCLRTMRQLHRSVFEVQFGRLSETMLADLPVSKARNNYSELVDGVLRPIRGMTGARLRRQHSFFFRFFPLETTHVDRINGIFLDSASACRSLVFCSEAAFRASLRWYLTDNTYFPKRPGGINAVAGGGLRKLFALLVRLGGDTSGLLEALRHVLDGDNASLPAKNVYRILGGSPETLLKDMDQAARMFTLRVKIDVWSQGIDERVRQRNRDALIEHFLAMPRRRLWLFLKCWKQAALQEGDGAVHADAPEDVVARAWRVVGPGRLNQLMYWATGNYILRTRPPGFNPWARVTLDEGGARQLAMLAEFAFSTRLAARSDALLRVPPMALWTEDQFVEMSTRMAVEPHFKGLLRGDLEEETLDAFAEVFFGLLYPLIPGVPLPDEGLC
;
A
#
# COMPACT_ATOMS: atom_id res chain seq x y z
N MET A 1 50.70 20.28 1.42
CA MET A 1 49.32 19.79 1.58
C MET A 1 48.81 19.52 0.17
N GLU A 2 49.07 18.32 -0.33
CA GLU A 2 48.47 17.86 -1.59
C GLU A 2 47.04 17.42 -1.29
N GLU A 3 46.10 18.07 -1.96
CA GLU A 3 44.69 17.74 -1.97
C GLU A 3 44.53 16.44 -2.76
N GLN A 4 44.39 15.32 -2.04
CA GLN A 4 44.06 14.03 -2.65
C GLN A 4 42.71 14.15 -3.35
N ALA A 5 42.73 14.04 -4.67
CA ALA A 5 41.53 13.93 -5.48
C ALA A 5 40.64 12.79 -4.95
N ALA A 6 39.40 13.12 -4.59
CA ALA A 6 38.41 12.13 -4.20
C ALA A 6 38.19 11.15 -5.36
N GLU A 7 38.49 9.86 -5.13
CA GLU A 7 38.24 8.78 -6.09
C GLU A 7 36.74 8.70 -6.45
N PRO A 8 36.39 8.35 -7.69
CA PRO A 8 35.00 8.32 -8.16
C PRO A 8 34.19 7.26 -7.40
N LYS A 9 33.10 7.69 -6.74
CA LYS A 9 32.12 6.80 -6.12
C LYS A 9 31.52 5.85 -7.17
N GLN A 10 31.46 4.56 -6.86
CA GLN A 10 30.87 3.55 -7.76
C GLN A 10 29.35 3.51 -7.60
N SER A 11 28.64 3.74 -8.71
CA SER A 11 27.17 3.70 -8.78
C SER A 11 26.70 2.31 -9.17
N GLN A 12 25.79 1.71 -8.39
CA GLN A 12 25.14 0.43 -8.72
C GLN A 12 23.69 0.65 -9.13
N HIS A 13 23.22 -0.12 -10.12
CA HIS A 13 21.84 -0.03 -10.62
C HIS A 13 20.99 -1.18 -10.09
N TYR A 14 19.79 -0.87 -9.58
CA TYR A 14 18.80 -1.91 -9.25
C TYR A 14 18.35 -2.67 -10.50
N ILE A 15 18.20 -1.94 -11.61
CA ILE A 15 17.92 -2.50 -12.93
C ILE A 15 19.22 -2.50 -13.73
N PRO A 16 19.73 -3.67 -14.15
CA PRO A 16 20.96 -3.74 -14.94
C PRO A 16 20.94 -2.78 -16.14
N ARG A 17 22.05 -2.06 -16.32
CA ARG A 17 22.20 -1.02 -17.35
C ARG A 17 21.80 -1.49 -18.74
N PHE A 18 22.24 -2.70 -19.13
CA PHE A 18 21.97 -3.25 -20.46
C PHE A 18 20.47 -3.47 -20.74
N LEU A 19 19.63 -3.54 -19.70
CA LEU A 19 18.17 -3.60 -19.85
C LEU A 19 17.57 -2.21 -20.01
N LEU A 20 18.01 -1.23 -19.20
CA LEU A 20 17.61 0.16 -19.35
C LEU A 20 17.99 0.74 -20.71
N GLU A 21 19.11 0.30 -21.29
CA GLU A 21 19.52 0.68 -22.65
C GLU A 21 18.46 0.32 -23.71
N ASN A 22 17.65 -0.72 -23.49
CA ASN A 22 16.56 -1.09 -24.41
C ASN A 22 15.36 -0.12 -24.37
N PHE A 23 15.32 0.79 -23.40
CA PHE A 23 14.34 1.87 -23.29
C PHE A 23 14.90 3.22 -23.74
N SER A 24 16.17 3.25 -24.15
CA SER A 24 16.88 4.50 -24.42
C SER A 24 16.71 5.03 -25.84
N HIS A 25 16.86 6.33 -25.98
CA HIS A 25 16.91 7.04 -27.25
C HIS A 25 18.08 8.06 -27.27
N PRO A 26 18.50 8.53 -28.46
CA PRO A 26 19.53 9.56 -28.56
C PRO A 26 19.04 10.90 -27.98
N SER A 27 19.86 11.55 -27.13
CA SER A 27 19.50 12.86 -26.56
C SER A 27 19.24 13.93 -27.63
N GLN A 28 18.15 14.69 -27.47
CA GLN A 28 17.76 15.73 -28.43
C GLN A 28 18.79 16.88 -28.53
N THR A 29 19.57 17.12 -27.47
CA THR A 29 20.62 18.14 -27.43
C THR A 29 21.75 17.91 -28.43
N SER A 30 21.86 16.71 -29.03
CA SER A 30 22.84 16.43 -30.08
C SER A 30 22.34 16.70 -31.50
N ARG A 31 21.08 17.11 -31.70
CA ARG A 31 20.48 17.35 -33.03
C ARG A 31 20.45 18.82 -33.47
N GLY A 32 20.88 19.76 -32.61
CA GLY A 32 20.80 21.20 -32.85
C GLY A 32 22.15 21.90 -32.75
N THR A 33 23.08 21.63 -33.65
CA THR A 33 24.11 22.62 -34.04
C THR A 33 24.41 22.42 -35.51
N ALA A 34 23.83 23.30 -36.33
CA ALA A 34 24.21 23.43 -37.73
C ALA A 34 25.73 23.66 -37.78
N ALA A 35 26.41 22.80 -38.53
CA ALA A 35 27.84 22.82 -38.68
C ALA A 35 28.33 24.19 -39.18
N THR A 36 29.12 24.88 -38.35
CA THR A 36 30.07 25.88 -38.84
C THR A 36 31.34 25.12 -39.25
N PRO A 37 31.82 25.23 -40.50
CA PRO A 37 33.01 24.51 -40.92
C PRO A 37 34.25 25.29 -40.47
N ALA A 38 34.90 24.83 -39.40
CA ALA A 38 36.25 25.29 -39.06
C ALA A 38 37.11 24.13 -38.51
N ALA A 39 37.93 23.61 -39.43
CA ALA A 39 39.29 23.08 -39.26
C ALA A 39 39.68 22.23 -38.03
N SER A 40 39.88 20.93 -38.32
CA SER A 40 41.05 20.10 -38.00
C SER A 40 41.45 19.85 -36.53
N GLN A 41 41.25 18.61 -36.06
CA GLN A 41 42.29 17.59 -35.77
C GLN A 41 41.78 16.58 -34.71
N GLY A 42 41.92 15.27 -34.99
CA GLY A 42 41.81 14.19 -33.99
C GLY A 42 40.40 13.62 -33.75
N GLY A 43 40.02 12.59 -34.50
CA GLY A 43 38.70 11.97 -34.45
C GLY A 43 38.40 11.21 -33.16
N ALA A 44 37.61 11.83 -32.28
CA ALA A 44 36.70 11.12 -31.38
C ALA A 44 35.27 11.47 -31.82
N ARG A 45 34.57 10.53 -32.47
CA ARG A 45 33.12 10.66 -32.68
C ARG A 45 32.50 10.91 -31.30
N ARG A 46 31.97 12.11 -31.07
CA ARG A 46 31.28 12.48 -29.83
C ARG A 46 30.14 11.48 -29.62
N ARG A 47 30.36 10.49 -28.73
CA ARG A 47 29.41 9.39 -28.48
C ARG A 47 28.15 10.03 -27.90
N VAL A 48 27.06 10.02 -28.65
CA VAL A 48 25.76 10.52 -28.18
C VAL A 48 25.38 9.68 -26.96
N GLN A 49 25.20 10.33 -25.82
CA GLN A 49 24.86 9.65 -24.58
C GLN A 49 23.42 9.15 -24.66
N PRO A 50 23.16 7.85 -24.41
CA PRO A 50 21.79 7.33 -24.39
C PRO A 50 21.04 7.89 -23.18
N VAL A 51 19.81 8.36 -23.42
CA VAL A 51 18.90 8.87 -22.39
C VAL A 51 17.61 8.07 -22.41
N VAL A 52 16.88 8.05 -21.29
CA VAL A 52 15.55 7.44 -21.18
C VAL A 52 14.53 8.49 -20.78
N ASN A 53 13.28 8.31 -21.21
CA ASN A 53 12.16 9.08 -20.68
C ASN A 53 11.82 8.53 -19.29
N CYS A 54 11.76 9.42 -18.31
CA CYS A 54 11.56 9.08 -16.92
C CYS A 54 10.56 10.04 -16.26
N VAL A 55 9.64 9.51 -15.49
CA VAL A 55 8.88 10.28 -14.50
C VAL A 55 9.73 10.38 -13.24
N ASP A 56 10.06 11.60 -12.83
CA ASP A 56 10.67 11.87 -11.53
C ASP A 56 9.58 11.95 -10.47
N MET A 57 9.58 10.98 -9.54
CA MET A 57 8.61 10.87 -8.45
C MET A 57 9.18 11.40 -7.11
N SER A 58 10.41 11.92 -7.11
CA SER A 58 11.10 12.38 -5.89
C SER A 58 10.48 13.62 -5.24
N SER A 59 9.80 14.46 -6.02
CA SER A 59 9.08 15.64 -5.50
C SER A 59 7.57 15.41 -5.41
N ASP A 60 6.87 16.32 -4.72
CA ASP A 60 5.40 16.31 -4.65
C ASP A 60 4.74 16.63 -6.01
N THR A 61 5.49 17.20 -6.96
CA THR A 61 5.02 17.52 -8.30
C THR A 61 5.82 16.72 -9.33
N PRO A 62 5.37 15.51 -9.71
CA PRO A 62 6.13 14.69 -10.63
C PRO A 62 6.26 15.35 -12.00
N SER A 63 7.40 15.13 -12.63
CA SER A 63 7.74 15.69 -13.93
C SER A 63 8.35 14.64 -14.84
N ILE A 64 8.02 14.72 -16.12
CA ILE A 64 8.71 13.95 -17.15
C ILE A 64 10.02 14.65 -17.46
N VAL A 65 11.09 13.88 -17.38
CA VAL A 65 12.46 14.32 -17.62
C VAL A 65 13.19 13.29 -18.48
N GLU A 66 14.11 13.74 -19.32
CA GLU A 66 15.12 12.86 -19.92
C GLU A 66 16.27 12.70 -18.93
N ARG A 67 16.67 11.46 -18.65
CA ARG A 67 17.82 11.16 -17.80
C ARG A 67 18.81 10.25 -18.52
N PRO A 68 20.13 10.46 -18.36
CA PRO A 68 21.12 9.49 -18.81
C PRO A 68 20.84 8.13 -18.19
N VAL A 69 20.98 7.05 -18.99
CA VAL A 69 20.82 5.67 -18.51
C VAL A 69 21.63 5.44 -17.22
N ASP A 70 22.84 6.00 -17.15
CA ASP A 70 23.82 5.87 -16.07
C ASP A 70 23.38 6.54 -14.76
N SER A 71 22.26 7.25 -14.76
CA SER A 71 21.72 7.99 -13.60
C SER A 71 20.36 7.50 -13.10
N VAL A 72 19.73 6.55 -13.81
CA VAL A 72 18.38 6.06 -13.49
C VAL A 72 18.44 4.74 -12.73
N ALA A 73 17.54 4.59 -11.75
CA ALA A 73 17.49 3.44 -10.84
C ALA A 73 18.84 3.13 -10.18
N VAL A 74 19.64 4.18 -9.96
CA VAL A 74 20.94 4.12 -9.28
C VAL A 74 20.71 4.32 -7.79
N THR A 75 21.37 3.50 -6.98
CA THR A 75 21.67 3.87 -5.61
C THR A 75 23.18 3.90 -5.41
N VAL A 76 23.62 4.99 -4.77
CA VAL A 76 25.02 5.14 -4.33
C VAL A 76 25.17 4.28 -3.08
N ASP A 77 26.21 3.45 -3.04
CA ASP A 77 26.59 2.65 -1.86
C ASP A 77 25.56 1.55 -1.47
N MET A 78 25.05 0.78 -2.45
CA MET A 78 24.08 -0.30 -2.17
C MET A 78 24.66 -1.48 -1.40
N ASP A 79 25.78 -1.99 -1.89
CA ASP A 79 26.55 -3.09 -1.28
C ASP A 79 27.79 -2.57 -0.54
N GLN A 80 27.99 -1.24 -0.53
CA GLN A 80 29.12 -0.61 0.15
C GLN A 80 28.77 -0.36 1.61
N ASP A 81 29.31 -1.23 2.46
CA ASP A 81 29.42 -0.99 3.87
C ASP A 81 30.83 -0.47 4.18
N ALA A 82 30.97 0.77 4.64
CA ALA A 82 32.28 1.36 4.95
C ALA A 82 33.13 0.53 5.94
N ARG A 83 32.52 -0.45 6.64
CA ARG A 83 33.16 -1.36 7.59
C ARG A 83 33.52 -2.74 7.01
N VAL A 84 33.03 -3.10 5.83
CA VAL A 84 33.41 -4.35 5.14
C VAL A 84 34.66 -4.08 4.27
N PRO A 85 35.66 -4.97 4.25
CA PRO A 85 36.85 -4.78 3.42
C PRO A 85 36.47 -4.55 1.95
N ARG A 86 37.08 -3.54 1.32
CA ARG A 86 36.83 -3.20 -0.10
C ARG A 86 37.03 -4.41 -1.02
N GLU A 87 37.95 -5.33 -0.70
CA GLU A 87 38.19 -6.53 -1.48
C GLU A 87 36.96 -7.46 -1.55
N GLU A 88 36.23 -7.59 -0.44
CA GLU A 88 35.04 -8.44 -0.34
C GLU A 88 33.86 -7.83 -1.12
N GLN A 89 33.68 -6.51 -1.03
CA GLN A 89 32.69 -5.79 -1.84
C GLN A 89 33.01 -5.87 -3.33
N ASN A 90 34.27 -5.65 -3.70
CA ASN A 90 34.73 -5.77 -5.07
C ASN A 90 34.51 -7.19 -5.62
N ARG A 91 34.60 -8.22 -4.79
CA ARG A 91 34.34 -9.61 -5.18
C ARG A 91 32.87 -9.84 -5.53
N ILE A 92 31.94 -9.38 -4.69
CA ILE A 92 30.49 -9.50 -4.95
C ILE A 92 30.12 -8.73 -6.23
N GLU A 93 30.60 -7.49 -6.36
CA GLU A 93 30.38 -6.67 -7.55
C GLU A 93 30.91 -7.33 -8.83
N GLN A 94 32.11 -7.93 -8.79
CA GLN A 94 32.65 -8.68 -9.94
C GLN A 94 31.77 -9.88 -10.31
N LYS A 95 31.22 -10.59 -9.33
CA LYS A 95 30.30 -11.72 -9.56
C LYS A 95 28.98 -11.25 -10.16
N LEU A 96 28.43 -10.14 -9.67
CA LEU A 96 27.22 -9.52 -10.24
C LEU A 96 27.44 -9.11 -11.70
N ARG A 97 28.57 -8.45 -12.00
CA ARG A 97 28.92 -8.06 -13.38
C ARG A 97 29.03 -9.26 -14.31
N ARG A 98 29.61 -10.38 -13.84
CA ARG A 98 29.67 -11.63 -14.62
C ARG A 98 28.28 -12.18 -14.89
N LEU A 99 27.43 -12.28 -13.86
CA LEU A 99 26.04 -12.72 -14.01
C LEU A 99 25.25 -11.86 -14.99
N GLU A 100 25.39 -10.53 -14.91
CA GLU A 100 24.75 -9.60 -15.83
C GLU A 100 25.27 -9.75 -17.27
N SER A 101 26.58 -9.92 -17.46
CA SER A 101 27.19 -10.17 -18.77
C SER A 101 26.67 -11.47 -19.40
N ASP A 102 26.63 -12.54 -18.63
CA ASP A 102 26.17 -13.85 -19.10
C ASP A 102 24.67 -13.82 -19.43
N ALA A 103 23.85 -13.23 -18.57
CA ALA A 103 22.42 -13.04 -18.81
C ALA A 103 22.16 -12.16 -20.05
N SER A 104 22.95 -11.08 -20.23
CA SER A 104 22.87 -10.21 -21.41
C SER A 104 23.14 -10.97 -22.71
N ALA A 105 24.05 -11.95 -22.72
CA ALA A 105 24.24 -12.81 -23.89
C ALA A 105 22.99 -13.64 -24.23
N VAL A 106 22.29 -14.15 -23.22
CA VAL A 106 21.01 -14.85 -23.42
C VAL A 106 19.94 -13.89 -23.96
N PHE A 107 19.77 -12.74 -23.32
CA PHE A 107 18.76 -11.76 -23.73
C PHE A 107 19.01 -11.18 -25.12
N ARG A 108 20.27 -10.98 -25.54
CA ARG A 108 20.59 -10.62 -26.93
C ARG A 108 20.03 -11.61 -27.94
N ARG A 109 20.12 -12.92 -27.68
CA ARG A 109 19.49 -13.93 -28.55
C ARG A 109 17.96 -13.83 -28.54
N VAL A 110 17.35 -13.55 -27.39
CA VAL A 110 15.89 -13.29 -27.29
C VAL A 110 15.51 -12.09 -28.17
N PHE A 111 16.23 -10.97 -28.05
CA PHE A 111 16.01 -9.78 -28.86
C PHE A 111 16.21 -10.06 -30.35
N THR A 112 17.27 -10.76 -30.73
CA THR A 112 17.52 -11.14 -32.14
C THR A 112 16.39 -12.00 -32.70
N ALA A 113 15.93 -13.01 -31.97
CA ALA A 113 14.82 -13.85 -32.37
C ALA A 113 13.53 -13.04 -32.53
N PHE A 114 13.24 -12.14 -31.58
CA PHE A 114 12.08 -11.25 -31.62
C PHE A 114 12.13 -10.29 -32.80
N SER A 115 13.26 -9.59 -33.02
CA SER A 115 13.45 -8.67 -34.15
C SER A 115 13.39 -9.37 -35.51
N ALA A 116 13.73 -10.66 -35.56
CA ALA A 116 13.57 -11.50 -36.75
C ALA A 116 12.13 -12.04 -36.95
N ASN A 117 11.15 -11.55 -36.16
CA ASN A 117 9.76 -12.01 -36.18
C ASN A 117 9.59 -13.53 -36.02
N GLN A 118 10.50 -14.18 -35.28
CA GLN A 118 10.34 -15.58 -34.93
C GLN A 118 9.18 -15.74 -33.94
N GLN A 119 8.53 -16.90 -33.92
CA GLN A 119 7.44 -17.19 -32.98
C GLN A 119 7.94 -17.46 -31.55
N GLY A 120 9.24 -17.59 -31.37
CA GLY A 120 9.89 -17.97 -30.12
C GLY A 120 11.33 -18.39 -30.37
N LEU A 121 11.99 -18.89 -29.33
CA LEU A 121 13.36 -19.39 -29.41
C LEU A 121 13.60 -20.63 -28.54
N TRP A 122 14.60 -21.42 -28.93
CA TRP A 122 15.12 -22.49 -28.08
C TRP A 122 16.19 -21.95 -27.14
N LEU A 123 16.02 -22.21 -25.85
CA LEU A 123 17.04 -21.98 -24.82
C LEU A 123 17.46 -23.33 -24.24
N THR A 124 18.76 -23.50 -24.01
CA THR A 124 19.25 -24.68 -23.30
C THR A 124 18.80 -24.64 -21.83
N ARG A 125 18.89 -25.77 -21.12
CA ARG A 125 18.67 -25.81 -19.67
C ARG A 125 19.59 -24.85 -18.92
N GLU A 126 20.84 -24.76 -19.34
CA GLU A 126 21.85 -23.86 -18.78
C GLU A 126 21.43 -22.40 -18.96
N ASP A 127 21.01 -22.02 -20.17
CA ASP A 127 20.49 -20.67 -20.46
C ASP A 127 19.26 -20.31 -19.61
N ARG A 128 18.30 -21.25 -19.51
CA ARG A 128 17.08 -21.06 -18.70
C ARG A 128 17.41 -20.91 -17.22
N ASN A 129 18.31 -21.75 -16.70
CA ASN A 129 18.72 -21.71 -15.30
C ASN A 129 19.50 -20.42 -15.00
N LEU A 130 20.34 -19.96 -15.93
CA LEU A 130 21.04 -18.69 -15.85
C LEU A 130 20.06 -17.51 -15.79
N VAL A 131 19.02 -17.49 -16.63
CA VAL A 131 17.98 -16.46 -16.58
C VAL A 131 17.26 -16.50 -15.22
N ARG A 132 16.87 -17.68 -14.72
CA ARG A 132 16.24 -17.80 -13.39
C ARG A 132 17.13 -17.28 -12.26
N LYS A 133 18.41 -17.65 -12.27
CA LYS A 133 19.41 -17.16 -11.31
C LYS A 133 19.54 -15.64 -11.37
N PHE A 134 19.62 -15.09 -12.59
CA PHE A 134 19.67 -13.64 -12.80
C PHE A 134 18.44 -12.94 -12.21
N LEU A 135 17.23 -13.45 -12.46
CA LEU A 135 16.00 -12.88 -11.90
C LEU A 135 15.96 -12.99 -10.38
N LEU A 136 16.32 -14.14 -9.82
CA LEU A 136 16.40 -14.38 -8.38
C LEU A 136 17.36 -13.39 -7.70
N VAL A 137 18.60 -13.28 -8.21
CA VAL A 137 19.62 -12.40 -7.65
C VAL A 137 19.22 -10.93 -7.78
N THR A 138 18.63 -10.54 -8.91
CA THR A 138 18.16 -9.16 -9.12
C THR A 138 17.02 -8.81 -8.15
N LYS A 139 16.11 -9.74 -7.87
CA LYS A 139 15.08 -9.57 -6.86
C LYS A 139 15.66 -9.52 -5.45
N TYR A 140 16.57 -10.44 -5.11
CA TYR A 140 17.20 -10.55 -3.79
C TYR A 140 18.04 -9.34 -3.42
N ARG A 141 18.81 -8.78 -4.37
CA ARG A 141 19.58 -7.54 -4.16
C ARG A 141 18.72 -6.27 -4.19
N GLY A 142 17.43 -6.41 -4.48
CA GLY A 142 16.50 -5.28 -4.62
C GLY A 142 16.32 -4.48 -3.32
N PRO A 143 15.73 -3.27 -3.42
CA PRO A 143 15.61 -2.36 -2.29
C PRO A 143 14.76 -2.94 -1.15
N ILE A 144 13.76 -3.76 -1.47
CA ILE A 144 12.85 -4.33 -0.47
C ILE A 144 13.58 -5.33 0.44
N ILE A 145 14.27 -6.32 -0.15
CA ILE A 145 14.96 -7.36 0.63
C ILE A 145 16.20 -6.78 1.33
N SER A 146 16.97 -5.94 0.63
CA SER A 146 18.15 -5.31 1.26
C SER A 146 17.77 -4.43 2.46
N ALA A 147 16.64 -3.70 2.40
CA ALA A 147 16.17 -2.90 3.52
C ALA A 147 15.89 -3.72 4.78
N CYS A 148 15.39 -4.96 4.65
CA CYS A 148 15.14 -5.85 5.79
C CYS A 148 16.42 -6.18 6.58
N TYR A 149 17.60 -6.14 5.95
CA TYR A 149 18.87 -6.49 6.59
C TYR A 149 19.73 -5.28 6.96
N ARG A 150 19.34 -4.05 6.57
CA ARG A 150 20.09 -2.81 6.83
C ARG A 150 19.88 -2.29 8.25
N HIS A 151 20.29 -3.10 9.23
CA HIS A 151 20.23 -2.79 10.64
C HIS A 151 21.63 -2.90 11.25
N GLU A 152 22.04 -1.92 12.07
CA GLU A 152 23.37 -1.90 12.67
C GLU A 152 23.56 -3.04 13.68
N THR A 153 22.48 -3.45 14.35
CA THR A 153 22.49 -4.50 15.36
C THR A 153 21.20 -5.31 15.32
N MET A 154 21.21 -6.50 15.93
CA MET A 154 20.00 -7.28 16.20
C MET A 154 18.99 -6.56 17.12
N ALA A 155 19.40 -5.51 17.83
CA ALA A 155 18.48 -4.70 18.64
C ALA A 155 17.54 -3.87 17.77
N THR A 156 18.05 -3.39 16.62
CA THR A 156 17.32 -2.54 15.67
C THR A 156 16.60 -3.32 14.57
N TYR A 157 16.83 -4.64 14.47
CA TYR A 157 16.19 -5.51 13.48
C TYR A 157 14.72 -5.76 13.85
N VAL A 158 13.80 -5.37 12.96
CA VAL A 158 12.35 -5.45 13.18
C VAL A 158 11.73 -6.29 12.06
N ALA A 159 11.75 -7.61 12.25
CA ALA A 159 11.09 -8.60 11.40
C ALA A 159 10.81 -9.88 12.21
N ASP A 160 9.89 -10.70 11.72
CA ASP A 160 9.32 -11.84 12.46
C ASP A 160 10.33 -12.96 12.72
N ASP A 161 11.36 -13.08 11.88
CA ASP A 161 12.39 -14.11 11.97
C ASP A 161 13.58 -13.69 12.85
N ARG A 162 13.47 -12.59 13.61
CA ARG A 162 14.53 -12.02 14.44
C ARG A 162 15.24 -13.04 15.31
N GLU A 163 14.51 -13.92 15.99
CA GLU A 163 15.08 -14.94 16.87
C GLU A 163 15.88 -15.99 16.08
N GLN A 164 15.35 -16.42 14.94
CA GLN A 164 15.99 -17.38 14.04
C GLN A 164 17.27 -16.78 13.43
N LEU A 165 17.21 -15.52 12.98
CA LEU A 165 18.36 -14.80 12.44
C LEU A 165 19.43 -14.61 13.52
N ALA A 166 19.06 -14.22 14.74
CA ALA A 166 20.00 -14.09 15.85
C ALA A 166 20.70 -15.42 16.20
N ALA A 167 19.97 -16.54 16.14
CA ALA A 167 20.56 -17.87 16.35
C ALA A 167 21.55 -18.23 15.23
N TYR A 168 21.17 -18.00 13.97
CA TYR A 168 22.03 -18.23 12.81
C TYR A 168 23.30 -17.38 12.85
N MET A 169 23.17 -16.09 13.18
CA MET A 169 24.30 -15.16 13.31
C MET A 169 25.30 -15.62 14.38
N ARG A 170 24.80 -16.04 15.57
CA ARG A 170 25.66 -16.59 16.63
C ARG A 170 26.39 -17.86 16.19
N GLN A 171 25.72 -18.75 15.46
CA GLN A 171 26.30 -19.99 14.97
C GLN A 171 27.39 -19.74 13.92
N ARG A 172 27.21 -18.76 13.05
CA ARG A 172 28.11 -18.45 11.92
C ARG A 172 29.14 -17.37 12.22
N GLY A 173 29.05 -16.71 13.38
CA GLY A 173 29.98 -15.64 13.77
C GLY A 173 29.68 -14.28 13.12
N PHE A 174 28.46 -14.04 12.66
CA PHE A 174 28.06 -12.75 12.11
C PHE A 174 27.71 -11.75 13.22
N SER A 175 28.16 -10.50 13.05
CA SER A 175 27.92 -9.44 14.02
C SER A 175 26.71 -8.58 13.67
N ARG A 176 26.38 -8.45 12.36
CA ARG A 176 25.29 -7.59 11.88
C ARG A 176 24.40 -8.33 10.88
N PRO A 177 23.09 -8.03 10.84
CA PRO A 177 22.17 -8.59 9.83
C PRO A 177 22.64 -8.38 8.39
N VAL A 178 23.22 -7.22 8.08
CA VAL A 178 23.74 -6.93 6.74
C VAL A 178 24.86 -7.88 6.31
N ASP A 179 25.65 -8.40 7.24
CA ASP A 179 26.71 -9.38 6.95
C ASP A 179 26.10 -10.71 6.48
N VAL A 180 24.94 -11.09 7.03
CA VAL A 180 24.18 -12.27 6.58
C VAL A 180 23.66 -12.08 5.15
N TRP A 181 23.13 -10.89 4.84
CA TRP A 181 22.64 -10.59 3.51
C TRP A 181 23.75 -10.60 2.44
N LEU A 182 24.92 -10.01 2.74
CA LEU A 182 26.08 -10.06 1.85
C LEU A 182 26.57 -11.51 1.66
N ASP A 183 26.65 -12.30 2.73
CA ASP A 183 27.04 -13.71 2.66
C ASP A 183 26.03 -14.56 1.86
N ASN A 184 24.73 -14.28 2.02
CA ASN A 184 23.67 -14.91 1.26
C ASN A 184 23.77 -14.56 -0.24
N LEU A 185 24.00 -13.29 -0.57
CA LEU A 185 24.20 -12.82 -1.95
C LEU A 185 25.42 -13.50 -2.58
N ASP A 186 26.54 -13.59 -1.86
CA ASP A 186 27.74 -14.31 -2.29
C ASP A 186 27.45 -15.79 -2.57
N GLY A 187 26.71 -16.44 -1.67
CA GLY A 187 26.28 -17.84 -1.80
C GLY A 187 25.35 -18.08 -2.99
N LEU A 188 24.37 -17.21 -3.19
CA LEU A 188 23.47 -17.24 -4.36
C LEU A 188 24.24 -17.05 -5.67
N LEU A 189 25.26 -16.18 -5.67
CA LEU A 189 26.12 -15.94 -6.83
C LEU A 189 27.07 -17.10 -7.13
N ASP A 190 27.55 -17.82 -6.14
CA ASP A 190 28.45 -18.98 -6.36
C ASP A 190 27.72 -20.25 -6.77
N ILE A 191 26.44 -20.38 -6.41
CA ILE A 191 25.75 -21.63 -6.65
C ILE A 191 25.53 -21.91 -8.14
N ARG A 192 25.89 -23.11 -8.60
CA ARG A 192 25.65 -23.54 -9.96
C ARG A 192 24.33 -24.32 -10.00
N MET A 193 23.31 -23.78 -10.65
CA MET A 193 22.04 -24.47 -10.86
C MET A 193 22.19 -25.60 -11.89
N ASP A 194 22.70 -26.75 -11.44
CA ASP A 194 22.94 -27.96 -12.24
C ASP A 194 21.66 -28.75 -12.58
N ASP A 195 21.82 -29.76 -13.45
CA ASP A 195 20.76 -30.68 -13.84
C ASP A 195 20.49 -31.77 -12.78
N GLU A 196 21.45 -32.10 -11.91
CA GLU A 196 21.23 -33.02 -10.80
C GLU A 196 20.38 -32.46 -9.66
N MET A 197 20.10 -31.16 -9.67
CA MET A 197 19.43 -30.41 -8.59
C MET A 197 20.21 -30.43 -7.27
N ALA A 198 21.52 -30.70 -7.32
CA ALA A 198 22.38 -30.73 -6.13
C ALA A 198 22.46 -29.37 -5.44
N TRP A 199 22.39 -28.30 -6.25
CA TRP A 199 22.32 -26.92 -5.80
C TRP A 199 21.21 -26.64 -4.78
N ILE A 200 20.11 -27.41 -4.74
CA ILE A 200 19.05 -27.22 -3.73
C ILE A 200 19.60 -27.50 -2.32
N GLY A 201 20.28 -28.65 -2.17
CA GLY A 201 20.88 -29.03 -0.90
C GLY A 201 22.10 -28.18 -0.53
N ASP A 202 22.88 -27.77 -1.53
CA ASP A 202 24.01 -26.85 -1.32
C ASP A 202 23.53 -25.47 -0.86
N LEU A 203 22.42 -24.97 -1.42
CA LEU A 203 21.88 -23.66 -1.03
C LEU A 203 21.42 -23.66 0.42
N GLN A 204 20.69 -24.71 0.83
CA GLN A 204 20.22 -24.87 2.22
C GLN A 204 21.38 -24.95 3.23
N ARG A 205 22.56 -25.42 2.81
CA ARG A 205 23.76 -25.46 3.65
C ARG A 205 24.54 -24.14 3.65
N ARG A 206 24.56 -23.42 2.53
CA ARG A 206 25.35 -22.21 2.33
C ARG A 206 24.67 -20.96 2.86
N VAL A 207 23.39 -20.77 2.54
CA VAL A 207 22.61 -19.55 2.76
C VAL A 207 21.75 -19.68 4.01
N TYR A 208 21.36 -18.55 4.62
CA TYR A 208 20.38 -18.52 5.71
C TYR A 208 19.11 -19.34 5.36
N PRO A 209 18.66 -20.29 6.20
CA PRO A 209 17.66 -21.29 5.76
C PRO A 209 16.32 -20.74 5.26
N PRO A 210 15.72 -19.68 5.86
CA PRO A 210 14.54 -19.05 5.29
C PRO A 210 14.78 -18.48 3.88
N ASP A 211 15.86 -17.74 3.67
CA ASP A 211 16.24 -17.18 2.36
C ASP A 211 16.55 -18.27 1.34
N ALA A 212 17.22 -19.35 1.74
CA ALA A 212 17.48 -20.50 0.88
C ALA A 212 16.16 -21.16 0.43
N SER A 213 15.23 -21.35 1.37
CA SER A 213 13.92 -21.94 1.07
C SER A 213 13.11 -21.06 0.13
N TRP A 214 13.11 -19.75 0.38
CA TRP A 214 12.49 -18.76 -0.51
C TRP A 214 13.12 -18.80 -1.92
N ALA A 215 14.45 -18.83 -2.03
CA ALA A 215 15.16 -18.87 -3.30
C ALA A 215 14.86 -20.14 -4.11
N ILE A 216 14.76 -21.30 -3.43
CA ILE A 216 14.34 -22.57 -4.05
C ILE A 216 12.90 -22.46 -4.54
N ALA A 217 11.98 -21.99 -3.69
CA ALA A 217 10.57 -21.81 -4.04
C ALA A 217 10.43 -20.87 -5.25
N TYR A 218 11.09 -19.71 -5.24
CA TYR A 218 11.14 -18.76 -6.34
C TYR A 218 11.53 -19.43 -7.67
N CYS A 219 12.57 -20.26 -7.64
CA CYS A 219 13.10 -20.92 -8.83
C CYS A 219 12.28 -22.14 -9.30
N GLN A 220 11.51 -22.78 -8.43
CA GLN A 220 10.82 -24.05 -8.72
C GLN A 220 9.29 -23.92 -8.81
N ALA A 221 8.69 -22.99 -8.06
CA ALA A 221 7.25 -22.80 -7.95
C ALA A 221 6.65 -21.95 -9.08
N SER A 222 7.40 -21.68 -10.14
CA SER A 222 6.90 -20.95 -11.30
C SER A 222 7.46 -21.50 -12.61
N TYR A 223 6.77 -21.22 -13.72
CA TYR A 223 7.32 -21.39 -15.06
C TYR A 223 7.49 -20.05 -15.75
N MET A 224 8.50 -19.99 -16.63
CA MET A 224 8.84 -18.76 -17.36
C MET A 224 8.08 -18.71 -18.69
N ALA A 225 7.47 -17.56 -18.99
CA ALA A 225 6.86 -17.23 -20.28
C ALA A 225 7.39 -15.87 -20.78
N ILE A 226 7.47 -15.70 -22.10
CA ILE A 226 7.91 -14.44 -22.72
C ILE A 226 6.72 -13.78 -23.40
N CYS A 227 6.37 -12.59 -22.96
CA CYS A 227 5.19 -11.84 -23.39
C CYS A 227 5.60 -10.63 -24.23
N THR A 228 4.76 -10.28 -25.20
CA THR A 228 4.94 -9.12 -26.09
C THR A 228 3.60 -8.39 -26.19
N PRO A 229 3.53 -7.05 -26.33
CA PRO A 229 2.25 -6.40 -26.57
C PRO A 229 1.81 -6.64 -28.03
N SER A 230 0.57 -7.08 -28.25
CA SER A 230 0.01 -7.28 -29.60
C SER A 230 -0.10 -5.95 -30.37
N ALA A 231 -0.53 -4.90 -29.69
CA ALA A 231 -0.65 -3.56 -30.27
C ALA A 231 0.73 -2.89 -30.36
N ALA A 232 1.06 -2.31 -31.52
CA ALA A 232 2.33 -1.58 -31.72
C ALA A 232 2.43 -0.30 -30.86
N THR A 233 1.29 0.24 -30.42
CA THR A 233 1.19 1.44 -29.59
C THR A 233 1.28 1.15 -28.09
N ALA A 234 1.22 -0.12 -27.68
CA ALA A 234 1.32 -0.54 -26.29
C ALA A 234 2.77 -0.88 -25.93
N GLU A 235 3.16 -0.59 -24.70
CA GLU A 235 4.48 -0.92 -24.16
C GLU A 235 4.41 -1.30 -22.67
N PHE A 236 5.42 -2.03 -22.20
CA PHE A 236 5.60 -2.29 -20.78
C PHE A 236 6.38 -1.16 -20.09
N LEU A 237 5.91 -0.76 -18.91
CA LEU A 237 6.56 0.23 -18.05
C LEU A 237 7.64 -0.41 -17.17
N VAL A 238 8.56 0.42 -16.66
CA VAL A 238 9.59 -0.03 -15.72
C VAL A 238 9.63 0.91 -14.51
N THR A 239 9.37 0.37 -13.33
CA THR A 239 9.62 1.05 -12.05
C THR A 239 10.98 0.65 -11.49
N GLU A 240 11.56 1.49 -10.63
CA GLU A 240 12.83 1.21 -9.94
C GLU A 240 12.84 -0.14 -9.20
N ASN A 241 11.68 -0.57 -8.69
CA ASN A 241 11.48 -1.83 -7.98
C ASN A 241 10.90 -2.96 -8.85
N CYS A 242 10.92 -2.87 -10.19
CA CYS A 242 10.15 -3.75 -11.07
C CYS A 242 10.37 -5.26 -10.85
N TYR A 243 11.57 -5.68 -10.45
CA TYR A 243 11.90 -7.08 -10.12
C TYR A 243 11.39 -7.56 -8.75
N SER A 244 10.90 -6.65 -7.92
CA SER A 244 10.26 -6.95 -6.64
C SER A 244 8.73 -6.80 -6.71
N VAL A 245 8.19 -6.31 -7.84
CA VAL A 245 6.75 -6.18 -8.06
C VAL A 245 6.18 -7.55 -8.41
N VAL A 246 5.11 -7.94 -7.71
CA VAL A 246 4.41 -9.21 -7.89
C VAL A 246 2.91 -8.97 -7.99
N GLU A 247 2.24 -9.82 -8.76
CA GLU A 247 0.79 -9.98 -8.72
C GLU A 247 0.43 -11.14 -7.81
N GLY A 248 -0.57 -10.93 -6.97
CA GLY A 248 -1.18 -11.97 -6.14
C GLY A 248 -1.88 -11.40 -4.92
N PRO A 249 -2.68 -12.21 -4.21
CA PRO A 249 -3.45 -11.74 -3.07
C PRO A 249 -2.56 -11.47 -1.87
N HIS A 250 -2.90 -10.41 -1.13
CA HIS A 250 -2.29 -10.04 0.13
C HIS A 250 -3.37 -9.90 1.20
N ARG A 251 -3.27 -10.68 2.28
CA ARG A 251 -4.21 -10.65 3.41
C ARG A 251 -3.48 -10.19 4.65
N VAL A 252 -3.92 -9.07 5.22
CA VAL A 252 -3.49 -8.65 6.56
C VAL A 252 -4.45 -9.21 7.58
N LEU A 253 -3.91 -10.02 8.48
CA LEU A 253 -4.55 -10.46 9.69
C LEU A 253 -4.41 -9.32 10.70
N ALA A 254 -5.54 -8.89 11.25
CA ALA A 254 -5.57 -8.05 12.43
C ALA A 254 -5.66 -8.94 13.67
N ASP A 255 -4.94 -8.56 14.72
CA ASP A 255 -5.10 -9.12 16.05
C ASP A 255 -6.55 -8.93 16.52
N ALA A 256 -7.18 -10.02 16.96
CA ALA A 256 -8.60 -10.01 17.33
C ALA A 256 -8.89 -9.12 18.56
N ASP A 257 -7.90 -8.93 19.44
CA ASP A 257 -8.07 -8.24 20.72
C ASP A 257 -7.63 -6.76 20.65
N SER A 258 -6.56 -6.45 19.90
CA SER A 258 -6.01 -5.10 19.79
C SER A 258 -6.38 -4.38 18.50
N GLY A 259 -6.92 -5.08 17.50
CA GLY A 259 -7.20 -4.53 16.16
C GLY A 259 -5.95 -4.08 15.40
N THR A 260 -4.76 -4.33 15.92
CA THR A 260 -3.51 -4.00 15.24
C THR A 260 -3.21 -5.04 14.17
N PRO A 261 -2.75 -4.64 12.96
CA PRO A 261 -2.31 -5.59 11.96
C PRO A 261 -1.12 -6.39 12.49
N THR A 262 -1.28 -7.70 12.64
CA THR A 262 -0.27 -8.61 13.21
C THR A 262 0.52 -9.33 12.15
N TYR A 263 -0.13 -9.80 11.08
CA TYR A 263 0.52 -10.65 10.08
C TYR A 263 -0.02 -10.41 8.67
N GLY A 264 0.86 -10.11 7.72
CA GLY A 264 0.52 -10.13 6.30
C GLY A 264 0.86 -11.50 5.70
N THR A 265 -0.11 -12.25 5.19
CA THR A 265 0.16 -13.40 4.32
C THR A 265 -0.01 -12.98 2.87
N TRP A 266 0.99 -13.26 2.04
CA TRP A 266 0.95 -12.97 0.60
C TRP A 266 1.26 -14.23 -0.20
N GLU A 267 0.71 -14.32 -1.41
CA GLU A 267 1.08 -15.35 -2.39
C GLU A 267 1.47 -14.67 -3.70
N SER A 268 2.56 -15.12 -4.33
CA SER A 268 3.03 -14.57 -5.61
C SER A 268 2.53 -15.44 -6.76
N LEU A 269 1.54 -14.95 -7.50
CA LEU A 269 0.92 -15.66 -8.62
C LEU A 269 1.63 -15.36 -9.94
N HIS A 270 2.02 -14.11 -10.17
CA HIS A 270 2.81 -13.70 -11.31
C HIS A 270 3.92 -12.75 -10.88
N GLU A 271 5.12 -12.99 -11.39
CA GLU A 271 6.21 -12.05 -11.26
C GLU A 271 6.71 -11.56 -12.60
N PHE A 272 7.25 -10.35 -12.62
CA PHE A 272 7.52 -9.60 -13.84
C PHE A 272 8.99 -9.24 -13.97
N ALA A 273 9.50 -9.37 -15.19
CA ALA A 273 10.84 -8.98 -15.55
C ALA A 273 10.83 -8.28 -16.92
N PRO A 274 10.57 -6.96 -16.95
CA PRO A 274 10.60 -6.19 -18.18
C PRO A 274 12.00 -6.22 -18.79
N LEU A 275 12.11 -6.54 -20.08
CA LEU A 275 13.38 -6.60 -20.81
C LEU A 275 13.54 -5.42 -21.77
N SER A 276 12.43 -4.99 -22.37
CA SER A 276 12.31 -3.82 -23.24
C SER A 276 10.85 -3.34 -23.23
N PRO A 277 10.52 -2.20 -23.88
CA PRO A 277 9.13 -1.77 -24.05
C PRO A 277 8.24 -2.84 -24.71
N ARG A 278 8.83 -3.82 -25.42
CA ARG A 278 8.13 -4.81 -26.24
C ARG A 278 8.29 -6.25 -25.75
N LEU A 279 9.09 -6.48 -24.71
CA LEU A 279 9.38 -7.82 -24.18
C LEU A 279 9.33 -7.83 -22.66
N LEU A 280 8.55 -8.77 -22.12
CA LEU A 280 8.40 -9.01 -20.70
C LEU A 280 8.57 -10.50 -20.42
N ILE A 281 9.38 -10.85 -19.43
CA ILE A 281 9.32 -12.20 -18.85
C ILE A 281 8.27 -12.20 -17.74
N VAL A 282 7.42 -13.22 -17.73
CA VAL A 282 6.50 -13.53 -16.64
C VAL A 282 6.91 -14.86 -16.00
N LEU A 283 7.05 -14.87 -14.69
CA LEU A 283 7.13 -16.10 -13.90
C LEU A 283 5.73 -16.40 -13.36
N ARG A 284 5.05 -17.36 -13.98
CA ARG A 284 3.68 -17.75 -13.60
C ARG A 284 3.71 -18.90 -12.61
N SER A 285 3.00 -18.75 -11.50
CA SER A 285 2.92 -19.74 -10.44
C SER A 285 2.46 -21.12 -10.93
N PHE A 286 3.04 -22.16 -10.33
CA PHE A 286 2.69 -23.55 -10.60
C PHE A 286 1.26 -23.92 -10.17
N LEU A 287 0.61 -23.07 -9.37
CA LEU A 287 -0.79 -23.25 -8.91
C LEU A 287 -1.78 -23.25 -10.08
N PHE A 288 -1.45 -22.55 -11.17
CA PHE A 288 -2.29 -22.54 -12.37
C PHE A 288 -2.24 -23.90 -13.07
N PRO A 289 -3.39 -24.41 -13.57
CA PRO A 289 -3.45 -25.64 -14.33
C PRO A 289 -2.51 -25.61 -15.54
N CYS A 290 -1.89 -26.76 -15.83
CA CYS A 290 -1.14 -26.98 -17.07
C CYS A 290 -1.70 -28.25 -17.70
N PRO A 291 -2.75 -28.14 -18.54
CA PRO A 291 -3.48 -29.29 -19.08
C PRO A 291 -2.56 -30.35 -19.70
N GLU A 292 -1.49 -29.91 -20.36
CA GLU A 292 -0.55 -30.81 -21.03
C GLU A 292 0.26 -31.67 -20.05
N GLU A 293 0.55 -31.18 -18.84
CA GLU A 293 1.24 -31.93 -17.77
C GLU A 293 0.26 -32.65 -16.84
N ASP A 294 -0.87 -32.01 -16.52
CA ASP A 294 -1.91 -32.54 -15.63
C ASP A 294 -2.55 -33.84 -16.16
N GLY A 295 -2.60 -34.01 -17.47
CA GLY A 295 -3.05 -35.25 -18.10
C GLY A 295 -2.01 -36.38 -18.10
N ALA A 296 -0.73 -36.06 -17.92
CA ALA A 296 0.39 -37.00 -18.03
C ALA A 296 0.84 -37.56 -16.69
N ASP A 297 0.88 -36.71 -15.66
CA ASP A 297 1.50 -37.01 -14.36
C ASP A 297 0.50 -36.78 -13.21
N LEU A 298 -0.06 -37.89 -12.73
CA LEU A 298 -1.02 -37.88 -11.62
C LEU A 298 -0.41 -37.27 -10.34
N CYS A 299 0.87 -37.52 -10.06
CA CYS A 299 1.51 -37.03 -8.85
C CYS A 299 1.66 -35.51 -8.89
N LEU A 300 2.16 -34.97 -10.01
CA LEU A 300 2.26 -33.52 -10.21
C LEU A 300 0.89 -32.85 -10.15
N ARG A 301 -0.12 -33.45 -10.78
CA ARG A 301 -1.50 -32.94 -10.73
C ARG A 301 -2.05 -32.92 -9.30
N THR A 302 -1.92 -34.02 -8.56
CA THR A 302 -2.41 -34.10 -7.17
C THR A 302 -1.69 -33.11 -6.26
N MET A 303 -0.37 -32.97 -6.40
CA MET A 303 0.40 -31.97 -5.66
C MET A 303 -0.08 -30.55 -5.98
N ARG A 304 -0.22 -30.19 -7.26
CA ARG A 304 -0.75 -28.89 -7.69
C ARG A 304 -2.14 -28.63 -7.12
N GLN A 305 -3.03 -29.63 -7.19
CA GLN A 305 -4.39 -29.53 -6.64
C GLN A 305 -4.37 -29.28 -5.13
N LEU A 306 -3.53 -29.98 -4.37
CA LEU A 306 -3.39 -29.77 -2.93
C LEU A 306 -2.95 -28.34 -2.59
N HIS A 307 -1.87 -27.86 -3.23
CA HIS A 307 -1.39 -26.50 -3.03
C HIS A 307 -2.45 -25.45 -3.44
N ARG A 308 -3.18 -25.71 -4.52
CA ARG A 308 -4.29 -24.86 -4.94
C ARG A 308 -5.42 -24.85 -3.91
N SER A 309 -5.78 -25.98 -3.32
CA SER A 309 -6.81 -26.03 -2.27
C SER A 309 -6.41 -25.23 -1.04
N VAL A 310 -5.14 -25.30 -0.62
CA VAL A 310 -4.61 -24.48 0.48
C VAL A 310 -4.70 -22.99 0.13
N PHE A 311 -4.27 -22.61 -1.07
CA PHE A 311 -4.41 -21.25 -1.57
C PHE A 311 -5.87 -20.77 -1.56
N GLU A 312 -6.80 -21.58 -2.08
CA GLU A 312 -8.21 -21.20 -2.23
C GLU A 312 -8.92 -21.03 -0.89
N VAL A 313 -8.53 -21.80 0.12
CA VAL A 313 -9.00 -21.62 1.51
C VAL A 313 -8.52 -20.29 2.09
N GLN A 314 -7.29 -19.88 1.79
CA GLN A 314 -6.69 -18.70 2.40
C GLN A 314 -7.07 -17.39 1.69
N PHE A 315 -7.14 -17.41 0.36
CA PHE A 315 -7.21 -16.23 -0.49
C PHE A 315 -8.42 -16.18 -1.43
N GLY A 316 -9.26 -17.22 -1.46
CA GLY A 316 -10.37 -17.32 -2.41
C GLY A 316 -9.96 -17.95 -3.75
N ARG A 317 -10.88 -17.97 -4.72
CA ARG A 317 -10.69 -18.78 -5.93
C ARG A 317 -9.56 -18.25 -6.81
N LEU A 318 -8.66 -19.15 -7.23
CA LEU A 318 -7.54 -18.80 -8.11
C LEU A 318 -8.02 -18.20 -9.46
N SER A 319 -9.17 -18.64 -9.97
CA SER A 319 -9.77 -18.15 -11.21
C SER A 319 -10.28 -16.71 -11.13
N GLU A 320 -10.44 -16.16 -9.93
CA GLU A 320 -10.93 -14.79 -9.69
C GLU A 320 -9.78 -13.78 -9.54
N THR A 321 -8.52 -14.26 -9.64
CA THR A 321 -7.32 -13.41 -9.53
C THR A 321 -7.08 -12.61 -10.82
N MET A 322 -6.39 -11.46 -10.70
CA MET A 322 -6.36 -10.40 -11.73
C MET A 322 -5.87 -10.87 -13.10
N LEU A 323 -4.88 -11.76 -13.09
CA LEU A 323 -4.22 -12.29 -14.28
C LEU A 323 -4.44 -13.81 -14.42
N ALA A 324 -5.51 -14.35 -13.83
CA ALA A 324 -5.84 -15.77 -13.97
C ALA A 324 -6.02 -16.20 -15.43
N ASP A 325 -6.52 -15.29 -16.27
CA ASP A 325 -6.79 -15.44 -17.70
C ASP A 325 -5.57 -15.17 -18.60
N LEU A 326 -4.39 -14.87 -18.04
CA LEU A 326 -3.20 -14.55 -18.82
C LEU A 326 -2.91 -15.66 -19.87
N PRO A 327 -2.84 -15.35 -21.18
CA PRO A 327 -2.81 -16.35 -22.24
C PRO A 327 -1.39 -16.88 -22.50
N VAL A 328 -0.77 -17.42 -21.45
CA VAL A 328 0.58 -17.99 -21.49
C VAL A 328 0.56 -19.47 -21.16
N SER A 329 1.49 -20.22 -21.72
CA SER A 329 1.71 -21.63 -21.39
C SER A 329 3.19 -21.92 -21.16
N LYS A 330 3.46 -23.07 -20.54
CA LYS A 330 4.82 -23.52 -20.24
C LYS A 330 5.61 -23.77 -21.53
N ALA A 331 6.90 -23.49 -21.50
CA ALA A 331 7.78 -23.76 -22.63
C ALA A 331 7.76 -25.24 -23.02
N ARG A 332 7.67 -25.52 -24.33
CA ARG A 332 7.82 -26.89 -24.85
C ARG A 332 9.26 -27.34 -24.64
N ASN A 333 9.49 -28.64 -24.63
CA ASN A 333 10.83 -29.19 -24.46
C ASN A 333 11.17 -30.17 -25.60
N ASN A 334 12.45 -30.49 -25.75
CA ASN A 334 12.94 -31.39 -26.82
C ASN A 334 12.95 -32.88 -26.44
N TYR A 335 12.43 -33.25 -25.26
CA TYR A 335 12.43 -34.62 -24.73
C TYR A 335 11.02 -35.16 -24.47
N SER A 336 9.99 -34.39 -24.81
CA SER A 336 8.58 -34.75 -24.72
C SER A 336 7.87 -34.38 -26.01
N GLU A 337 6.89 -35.17 -26.38
CA GLU A 337 5.98 -34.93 -27.50
C GLU A 337 4.54 -34.74 -26.98
N LEU A 338 3.75 -33.92 -27.67
CA LEU A 338 2.35 -33.73 -27.35
C LEU A 338 1.52 -34.75 -28.13
N VAL A 339 0.92 -35.71 -27.42
CA VAL A 339 0.08 -36.77 -28.01
C VAL A 339 -1.31 -36.65 -27.37
N ASP A 340 -2.34 -36.41 -28.19
CA ASP A 340 -3.72 -36.21 -27.74
C ASP A 340 -3.87 -35.13 -26.66
N GLY A 341 -3.09 -34.04 -26.78
CA GLY A 341 -3.10 -32.92 -25.83
C GLY A 341 -2.31 -33.17 -24.53
N VAL A 342 -1.65 -34.33 -24.39
CA VAL A 342 -0.88 -34.71 -23.20
C VAL A 342 0.61 -34.82 -23.54
N LEU A 343 1.47 -34.24 -22.70
CA LEU A 343 2.92 -34.35 -22.85
C LEU A 343 3.38 -35.75 -22.45
N ARG A 344 3.99 -36.47 -23.39
CA ARG A 344 4.58 -37.79 -23.16
C ARG A 344 6.07 -37.75 -23.44
N PRO A 345 6.91 -38.44 -22.64
CA PRO A 345 8.32 -38.59 -22.96
C PRO A 345 8.50 -39.27 -24.32
N ILE A 346 9.45 -38.79 -25.13
CA ILE A 346 9.79 -39.43 -26.41
C ILE A 346 10.34 -40.85 -26.14
N ARG A 347 10.05 -41.82 -27.02
CA ARG A 347 10.54 -43.21 -26.89
C ARG A 347 12.05 -43.26 -26.62
N GLY A 348 12.46 -43.96 -25.56
CA GLY A 348 13.87 -44.05 -25.11
C GLY A 348 14.30 -42.95 -24.12
N MET A 349 13.43 -42.00 -23.82
CA MET A 349 13.63 -40.95 -22.80
C MET A 349 12.78 -41.18 -21.54
N THR A 350 12.04 -42.28 -21.45
CA THR A 350 11.28 -42.69 -20.26
C THR A 350 12.23 -42.91 -19.07
N GLY A 351 12.03 -42.16 -17.99
CA GLY A 351 12.90 -42.19 -16.80
C GLY A 351 14.20 -41.37 -16.92
N ALA A 352 14.35 -40.53 -17.95
CA ALA A 352 15.55 -39.73 -18.14
C ALA A 352 15.73 -38.71 -17.00
N ARG A 353 16.76 -38.93 -16.18
CA ARG A 353 17.41 -37.93 -15.32
C ARG A 353 17.53 -36.62 -16.09
N LEU A 354 17.29 -35.48 -15.44
CA LEU A 354 17.47 -34.17 -16.07
C LEU A 354 18.86 -34.11 -16.72
N ARG A 355 18.93 -33.68 -17.99
CA ARG A 355 20.19 -33.63 -18.75
C ARG A 355 20.51 -32.22 -19.20
N ARG A 356 21.80 -31.91 -19.29
CA ARG A 356 22.34 -30.66 -19.83
C ARG A 356 21.87 -30.34 -21.25
N GLN A 357 21.75 -31.35 -22.13
CA GLN A 357 21.29 -31.16 -23.51
C GLN A 357 19.78 -30.89 -23.66
N HIS A 358 19.02 -30.95 -22.56
CA HIS A 358 17.61 -30.59 -22.60
C HIS A 358 17.46 -29.11 -22.95
N SER A 359 16.58 -28.81 -23.90
CA SER A 359 16.30 -27.46 -24.36
C SER A 359 14.81 -27.19 -24.32
N PHE A 360 14.45 -25.92 -24.25
CA PHE A 360 13.09 -25.43 -24.06
C PHE A 360 12.76 -24.39 -25.12
N PHE A 361 11.64 -24.58 -25.82
CA PHE A 361 11.12 -23.62 -26.77
C PHE A 361 10.20 -22.63 -26.04
N PHE A 362 10.68 -21.40 -25.92
CA PHE A 362 9.93 -20.27 -25.36
C PHE A 362 9.22 -19.53 -26.48
N ARG A 363 7.90 -19.67 -26.53
CA ARG A 363 7.04 -18.90 -27.43
C ARG A 363 6.98 -17.44 -26.98
N PHE A 364 6.91 -16.53 -27.94
CA PHE A 364 6.51 -15.15 -27.71
C PHE A 364 4.97 -15.06 -27.69
N PHE A 365 4.40 -14.76 -26.53
CA PHE A 365 2.97 -14.65 -26.34
C PHE A 365 2.50 -13.21 -26.56
N PRO A 366 1.77 -12.92 -27.65
CA PRO A 366 1.22 -11.60 -27.89
C PRO A 366 0.04 -11.36 -26.94
N LEU A 367 0.17 -10.33 -26.11
CA LEU A 367 -0.81 -9.91 -25.11
C LEU A 367 -1.70 -8.80 -25.67
N GLU A 368 -3.00 -8.97 -25.50
CA GLU A 368 -3.95 -7.89 -25.75
C GLU A 368 -3.67 -6.69 -24.84
N THR A 369 -4.05 -5.50 -25.30
CA THR A 369 -3.83 -4.24 -24.57
C THR A 369 -4.41 -4.30 -23.16
N THR A 370 -5.53 -5.00 -22.95
CA THR A 370 -6.15 -5.23 -21.64
C THR A 370 -5.20 -5.89 -20.63
N HIS A 371 -4.46 -6.92 -21.04
CA HIS A 371 -3.47 -7.58 -20.19
C HIS A 371 -2.24 -6.69 -19.94
N VAL A 372 -1.79 -5.97 -20.97
CA VAL A 372 -0.67 -5.03 -20.86
C VAL A 372 -1.01 -3.91 -19.88
N ASP A 373 -2.22 -3.37 -19.96
CA ASP A 373 -2.72 -2.33 -19.07
C ASP A 373 -2.86 -2.85 -17.62
N ARG A 374 -3.38 -4.06 -17.40
CA ARG A 374 -3.38 -4.70 -16.06
C ARG A 374 -1.97 -4.79 -15.49
N ILE A 375 -1.01 -5.32 -16.25
CA ILE A 375 0.40 -5.46 -15.83
C ILE A 375 1.02 -4.09 -15.53
N ASN A 376 0.84 -3.10 -16.41
CA ASN A 376 1.29 -1.73 -16.18
C ASN A 376 0.61 -1.11 -14.95
N GLY A 377 -0.66 -1.43 -14.71
CA GLY A 377 -1.40 -1.05 -13.51
C GLY A 377 -0.75 -1.54 -12.23
N ILE A 378 -0.23 -2.78 -12.20
CA ILE A 378 0.49 -3.34 -11.05
C ILE A 378 1.77 -2.55 -10.78
N PHE A 379 2.52 -2.22 -11.83
CA PHE A 379 3.70 -1.35 -11.70
C PHE A 379 3.33 0.05 -11.19
N LEU A 380 2.26 0.64 -11.70
CA LEU A 380 1.78 1.96 -11.27
C LEU A 380 1.29 1.97 -9.82
N ASP A 381 0.61 0.91 -9.37
CA ASP A 381 0.18 0.76 -7.99
C ASP A 381 1.38 0.67 -7.04
N SER A 382 2.42 -0.03 -7.48
CA SER A 382 3.69 -0.18 -6.76
C SER A 382 4.62 1.03 -6.89
N ALA A 383 4.28 2.03 -7.72
CA ALA A 383 5.15 3.17 -8.02
C ALA A 383 5.20 4.21 -6.89
N SER A 384 4.28 4.14 -5.92
CA SER A 384 4.21 5.10 -4.80
C SER A 384 5.49 5.16 -3.95
N ALA A 385 6.24 4.05 -3.88
CA ALA A 385 7.52 3.94 -3.17
C ALA A 385 8.75 4.20 -4.08
N CYS A 386 8.55 4.43 -5.38
CA CYS A 386 9.63 4.57 -6.36
C CYS A 386 10.06 6.03 -6.55
N ARG A 387 11.32 6.27 -6.91
CA ARG A 387 11.81 7.60 -7.29
C ARG A 387 11.69 7.86 -8.79
N SER A 388 11.67 6.80 -9.59
CA SER A 388 11.62 6.88 -11.04
C SER A 388 10.71 5.84 -11.66
N LEU A 389 10.01 6.22 -12.73
CA LEU A 389 9.30 5.33 -13.65
C LEU A 389 9.79 5.61 -15.07
N VAL A 390 10.28 4.58 -15.76
CA VAL A 390 10.84 4.64 -17.11
C VAL A 390 9.80 4.16 -18.12
N PHE A 391 9.72 4.86 -19.24
CA PHE A 391 8.88 4.55 -20.38
C PHE A 391 9.59 4.94 -21.69
N CYS A 392 9.09 4.48 -22.83
CA CYS A 392 9.64 4.81 -24.14
C CYS A 392 8.74 5.82 -24.87
N SER A 393 7.44 5.55 -24.95
CA SER A 393 6.46 6.39 -25.64
C SER A 393 5.59 7.15 -24.65
N GLU A 394 5.64 8.49 -24.69
CA GLU A 394 4.76 9.34 -23.88
C GLU A 394 3.28 9.04 -24.13
N ALA A 395 2.90 8.74 -25.39
CA ALA A 395 1.55 8.39 -25.74
C ALA A 395 1.10 7.06 -25.10
N ALA A 396 1.98 6.05 -25.12
CA ALA A 396 1.69 4.75 -24.51
C ALA A 396 1.62 4.85 -22.98
N PHE A 397 2.58 5.55 -22.38
CA PHE A 397 2.59 5.83 -20.95
C PHE A 397 1.32 6.57 -20.51
N ARG A 398 0.91 7.63 -21.24
CA ARG A 398 -0.32 8.37 -20.98
C ARG A 398 -1.55 7.46 -21.06
N ALA A 399 -1.59 6.55 -22.02
CA ALA A 399 -2.70 5.60 -22.19
C ALA A 399 -2.81 4.64 -20.98
N SER A 400 -1.71 3.99 -20.59
CA SER A 400 -1.72 3.08 -19.43
C SER A 400 -1.97 3.81 -18.12
N LEU A 401 -1.45 5.04 -17.96
CA LEU A 401 -1.74 5.89 -16.80
C LEU A 401 -3.23 6.25 -16.73
N ARG A 402 -3.83 6.64 -17.86
CA ARG A 402 -5.28 6.92 -17.92
C ARG A 402 -6.08 5.69 -17.53
N TRP A 403 -5.76 4.53 -18.13
CA TRP A 403 -6.44 3.27 -17.82
C TRP A 403 -6.38 2.95 -16.33
N TYR A 404 -5.18 2.96 -15.73
CA TYR A 404 -4.98 2.66 -14.31
C TYR A 404 -5.75 3.60 -13.38
N LEU A 405 -5.86 4.89 -13.72
CA LEU A 405 -6.59 5.87 -12.91
C LEU A 405 -8.11 5.81 -13.10
N THR A 406 -8.60 5.26 -14.21
CA THR A 406 -10.03 5.04 -14.46
C THR A 406 -10.53 3.66 -14.06
N ASP A 407 -9.64 2.67 -13.94
CA ASP A 407 -10.02 1.33 -13.55
C ASP A 407 -10.40 1.27 -12.07
N ASN A 408 -11.60 0.77 -11.81
CA ASN A 408 -12.10 0.45 -10.48
C ASN A 408 -12.35 -1.05 -10.30
N THR A 409 -12.12 -1.86 -11.34
CA THR A 409 -12.37 -3.31 -11.31
C THR A 409 -11.23 -4.03 -10.61
N TYR A 410 -9.99 -3.75 -11.01
CA TYR A 410 -8.79 -4.41 -10.52
C TYR A 410 -8.00 -3.53 -9.54
N PHE A 411 -8.03 -2.21 -9.75
CA PHE A 411 -7.34 -1.25 -8.89
C PHE A 411 -8.30 -0.28 -8.21
N PRO A 412 -9.20 -0.75 -7.32
CA PRO A 412 -10.14 0.10 -6.63
C PRO A 412 -9.39 1.14 -5.79
N LYS A 413 -9.56 2.41 -6.14
CA LYS A 413 -8.91 3.50 -5.43
C LYS A 413 -9.73 3.82 -4.16
N ARG A 414 -9.44 3.16 -3.03
CA ARG A 414 -10.17 3.38 -1.76
C ARG A 414 -9.28 4.05 -0.71
N PRO A 415 -9.77 5.08 0.00
CA PRO A 415 -9.07 5.64 1.15
C PRO A 415 -9.20 4.70 2.36
N GLY A 416 -8.11 4.04 2.78
CA GLY A 416 -8.06 3.31 4.07
C GLY A 416 -7.63 1.83 4.03
N GLY A 417 -7.35 1.25 2.85
CA GLY A 417 -6.67 -0.05 2.79
C GLY A 417 -5.20 0.05 3.24
N ILE A 418 -4.45 -1.05 3.21
CA ILE A 418 -2.97 -1.08 3.42
C ILE A 418 -2.25 -0.08 2.48
N ASN A 419 -2.94 0.33 1.41
CA ASN A 419 -2.63 1.42 0.50
C ASN A 419 -2.96 2.84 1.04
N ALA A 420 -3.15 3.06 2.35
CA ALA A 420 -3.30 4.41 2.92
C ALA A 420 -2.06 5.30 2.68
N VAL A 421 -0.90 4.67 2.46
CA VAL A 421 0.35 5.33 2.00
C VAL A 421 0.29 5.69 0.50
N ALA A 422 -0.60 5.08 -0.28
CA ALA A 422 -0.78 5.32 -1.72
C ALA A 422 -1.54 6.62 -2.04
N GLY A 423 -2.12 7.31 -1.05
CA GLY A 423 -2.77 8.61 -1.26
C GLY A 423 -1.82 9.66 -1.87
N GLY A 424 -0.54 9.64 -1.50
CA GLY A 424 0.49 10.50 -2.09
C GLY A 424 0.87 10.07 -3.52
N GLY A 425 1.05 8.77 -3.75
CA GLY A 425 1.39 8.21 -5.07
C GLY A 425 0.29 8.44 -6.11
N LEU A 426 -0.97 8.20 -5.75
CA LEU A 426 -2.12 8.43 -6.63
C LEU A 426 -2.28 9.92 -7.00
N ARG A 427 -2.08 10.82 -6.03
CA ARG A 427 -2.08 12.28 -6.29
C ARG A 427 -1.01 12.68 -7.30
N LYS A 428 0.21 12.15 -7.14
CA LYS A 428 1.33 12.37 -8.06
C LYS A 428 0.99 11.89 -9.47
N LEU A 429 0.52 10.64 -9.59
CA LEU A 429 0.13 10.04 -10.87
C LEU A 429 -1.01 10.80 -11.56
N PHE A 430 -1.98 11.30 -10.80
CA PHE A 430 -3.06 12.13 -11.34
C PHE A 430 -2.57 13.49 -11.87
N ALA A 431 -1.76 14.20 -11.07
CA ALA A 431 -1.18 15.48 -11.48
C ALA A 431 -0.37 15.35 -12.78
N LEU A 432 0.30 14.21 -12.96
CA LEU A 432 1.04 13.88 -14.16
C LEU A 432 0.11 13.71 -15.39
N LEU A 433 -1.02 13.01 -15.25
CA LEU A 433 -1.98 12.82 -16.34
C LEU A 433 -2.57 14.16 -16.84
N VAL A 434 -2.86 15.08 -15.91
CA VAL A 434 -3.34 16.44 -16.23
C VAL A 434 -2.29 17.18 -17.07
N ARG A 435 -1.02 17.15 -16.65
CA ARG A 435 0.08 17.82 -17.37
C ARG A 435 0.32 17.25 -18.76
N LEU A 436 0.07 15.96 -18.95
CA LEU A 436 0.15 15.28 -20.24
C LEU A 436 -0.98 15.64 -21.21
N GLY A 437 -1.84 16.61 -20.86
CA GLY A 437 -2.95 17.06 -21.70
C GLY A 437 -4.14 16.10 -21.71
N GLY A 438 -4.27 15.25 -20.67
CA GLY A 438 -5.41 14.36 -20.46
C GLY A 438 -6.73 15.13 -20.38
N ASP A 439 -7.75 14.73 -21.15
CA ASP A 439 -9.12 15.11 -20.82
C ASP A 439 -9.47 14.47 -19.47
N THR A 440 -9.49 15.32 -18.46
CA THR A 440 -9.70 14.93 -17.07
C THR A 440 -11.12 15.22 -16.62
N SER A 441 -12.01 15.67 -17.50
CA SER A 441 -13.36 16.12 -17.13
C SER A 441 -14.17 15.01 -16.45
N GLY A 442 -14.19 13.79 -17.02
CA GLY A 442 -14.82 12.61 -16.39
C GLY A 442 -13.95 11.90 -15.34
N LEU A 443 -12.64 12.11 -15.38
CA LEU A 443 -11.66 11.47 -14.50
C LEU A 443 -11.51 12.22 -13.16
N LEU A 444 -11.70 13.54 -13.17
CA LEU A 444 -11.87 14.40 -11.99
C LEU A 444 -13.18 14.12 -11.28
N GLU A 445 -14.22 13.67 -12.00
CA GLU A 445 -15.50 13.26 -11.42
C GLU A 445 -15.35 11.87 -10.77
N ALA A 446 -14.80 10.89 -11.48
CA ALA A 446 -14.48 9.55 -10.95
C ALA A 446 -13.46 9.56 -9.79
N LEU A 447 -12.41 10.40 -9.86
CA LEU A 447 -11.45 10.55 -8.77
C LEU A 447 -11.96 11.48 -7.66
N ARG A 448 -12.95 12.35 -7.91
CA ARG A 448 -13.68 13.00 -6.81
C ARG A 448 -14.38 11.95 -5.96
N HIS A 449 -14.99 10.92 -6.54
CA HIS A 449 -15.59 9.80 -5.76
C HIS A 449 -14.57 8.94 -4.97
N VAL A 450 -13.29 9.01 -5.32
CA VAL A 450 -12.19 8.23 -4.70
C VAL A 450 -11.41 9.04 -3.67
N LEU A 451 -11.18 10.32 -3.98
CA LEU A 451 -10.45 11.28 -3.15
C LEU A 451 -11.38 11.99 -2.17
N ASP A 452 -12.65 12.21 -2.56
CA ASP A 452 -13.78 12.46 -1.68
C ASP A 452 -14.42 11.08 -1.42
N GLY A 453 -14.14 10.44 -0.28
CA GLY A 453 -14.66 9.11 0.04
C GLY A 453 -16.19 9.04 -0.14
N ASP A 454 -16.65 8.38 -1.21
CA ASP A 454 -18.05 8.28 -1.58
C ASP A 454 -18.76 7.15 -0.81
N ASN A 455 -18.66 7.21 0.51
CA ASN A 455 -19.77 6.82 1.38
C ASN A 455 -20.57 8.04 1.85
N ALA A 456 -20.11 9.26 1.55
CA ALA A 456 -20.85 10.49 1.79
C ALA A 456 -21.85 10.73 0.66
N SER A 457 -23.04 10.16 0.85
CA SER A 457 -24.26 10.50 0.10
C SER A 457 -24.38 12.02 -0.13
N LEU A 458 -25.03 12.44 -1.23
CA LEU A 458 -25.35 13.84 -1.57
C LEU A 458 -25.66 14.78 -0.35
N PRO A 459 -26.35 14.33 0.72
CA PRO A 459 -26.51 15.07 1.98
C PRO A 459 -25.22 15.60 2.64
N ALA A 460 -24.14 14.84 2.68
CA ALA A 460 -22.89 15.25 3.34
C ALA A 460 -22.19 16.41 2.60
N LYS A 461 -22.29 16.43 1.25
CA LYS A 461 -21.79 17.53 0.41
C LYS A 461 -22.56 18.83 0.68
N ASN A 462 -23.85 18.74 1.01
CA ASN A 462 -24.66 19.91 1.39
C ASN A 462 -24.27 20.46 2.77
N VAL A 463 -24.04 19.59 3.76
CA VAL A 463 -23.58 20.01 5.10
C VAL A 463 -22.23 20.70 5.05
N TYR A 464 -21.27 20.16 4.29
CA TYR A 464 -19.96 20.79 4.12
C TYR A 464 -20.06 22.22 3.53
N ARG A 465 -20.94 22.43 2.54
CA ARG A 465 -21.21 23.75 1.97
C ARG A 465 -21.87 24.70 2.97
N ILE A 466 -22.83 24.22 3.77
CA ILE A 466 -23.48 24.99 4.84
C ILE A 466 -22.45 25.52 5.85
N LEU A 467 -21.42 24.73 6.15
CA LEU A 467 -20.35 25.11 7.08
C LEU A 467 -19.30 26.08 6.46
N GLY A 468 -19.58 26.63 5.28
CA GLY A 468 -18.72 27.58 4.57
C GLY A 468 -17.59 26.91 3.81
N GLY A 469 -17.73 25.62 3.47
CA GLY A 469 -16.83 24.89 2.60
C GLY A 469 -17.18 25.04 1.13
N SER A 470 -16.19 24.88 0.28
CA SER A 470 -16.33 24.86 -1.18
C SER A 470 -15.53 23.69 -1.78
N PRO A 471 -15.81 23.26 -3.01
CA PRO A 471 -15.02 22.22 -3.68
C PRO A 471 -13.51 22.54 -3.70
N GLU A 472 -13.14 23.82 -3.84
CA GLU A 472 -11.75 24.28 -3.90
C GLU A 472 -11.04 24.23 -2.53
N THR A 473 -11.79 24.28 -1.44
CA THR A 473 -11.27 24.24 -0.06
C THR A 473 -11.31 22.85 0.56
N LEU A 474 -12.17 21.96 0.05
CA LEU A 474 -12.41 20.60 0.57
C LEU A 474 -11.11 19.81 0.77
N LEU A 475 -10.25 19.73 -0.24
CA LEU A 475 -9.01 18.94 -0.14
C LEU A 475 -8.06 19.46 0.94
N LYS A 476 -7.95 20.78 1.08
CA LYS A 476 -7.11 21.41 2.12
C LYS A 476 -7.69 21.18 3.52
N ASP A 477 -9.02 21.20 3.62
CA ASP A 477 -9.70 21.02 4.89
C ASP A 477 -9.74 19.56 5.32
N MET A 478 -9.78 18.61 4.38
CA MET A 478 -9.57 17.18 4.62
C MET A 478 -8.13 16.86 5.05
N ASP A 479 -7.13 17.42 4.37
CA ASP A 479 -5.71 17.27 4.79
C ASP A 479 -5.50 17.79 6.20
N GLN A 480 -6.08 18.96 6.52
CA GLN A 480 -6.02 19.53 7.86
C GLN A 480 -6.74 18.65 8.90
N ALA A 481 -7.92 18.11 8.58
CA ALA A 481 -8.66 17.21 9.47
C ALA A 481 -7.91 15.90 9.73
N ALA A 482 -7.26 15.31 8.71
CA ALA A 482 -6.41 14.15 8.86
C ALA A 482 -5.19 14.42 9.77
N ARG A 483 -4.58 15.61 9.65
CA ARG A 483 -3.51 16.05 10.57
C ARG A 483 -4.01 16.26 11.99
N MET A 484 -5.20 16.84 12.17
CA MET A 484 -5.85 16.99 13.49
C MET A 484 -6.07 15.62 14.16
N PHE A 485 -6.58 14.65 13.39
CA PHE A 485 -6.77 13.27 13.87
C PHE A 485 -5.44 12.60 14.21
N THR A 486 -4.44 12.70 13.32
CA THR A 486 -3.09 12.15 13.55
C THR A 486 -2.46 12.74 14.81
N LEU A 487 -2.57 14.05 15.02
CA LEU A 487 -2.05 14.73 16.21
C LEU A 487 -2.75 14.23 17.49
N ARG A 488 -4.07 14.06 17.46
CA ARG A 488 -4.84 13.51 18.58
C ARG A 488 -4.37 12.11 18.96
N VAL A 489 -4.15 11.24 17.97
CA VAL A 489 -3.62 9.88 18.17
C VAL A 489 -2.18 9.91 18.67
N LYS A 490 -1.32 10.74 18.08
CA LYS A 490 0.09 10.87 18.48
C LYS A 490 0.23 11.37 19.92
N ILE A 491 -0.63 12.28 20.38
CA ILE A 491 -0.65 12.69 21.79
C ILE A 491 -0.94 11.52 22.72
N ASP A 492 -1.86 10.62 22.37
CA ASP A 492 -2.14 9.43 23.20
C ASP A 492 -0.99 8.41 23.17
N VAL A 493 -0.33 8.24 22.02
CA VAL A 493 0.81 7.33 21.83
C VAL A 493 2.06 7.86 22.55
N TRP A 494 2.40 9.12 22.37
CA TRP A 494 3.59 9.74 22.97
C TRP A 494 3.46 9.92 24.48
N SER A 495 2.24 9.95 25.00
CA SER A 495 1.98 10.05 26.44
C SER A 495 1.76 8.71 27.14
N GLN A 496 2.06 7.59 26.46
CA GLN A 496 2.03 6.27 27.11
C GLN A 496 3.01 6.24 28.30
N GLY A 497 2.52 5.80 29.46
CA GLY A 497 3.28 5.79 30.72
C GLY A 497 3.24 7.10 31.52
N ILE A 498 2.54 8.14 31.05
CA ILE A 498 2.29 9.38 31.79
C ILE A 498 0.97 9.29 32.58
N ASP A 499 0.87 10.02 33.70
CA ASP A 499 -0.34 10.13 34.53
C ASP A 499 -1.58 10.55 33.72
N GLU A 500 -2.69 9.85 33.95
CA GLU A 500 -3.91 10.02 33.16
C GLU A 500 -4.55 11.41 33.30
N ARG A 501 -4.37 12.11 34.43
CA ARG A 501 -4.88 13.48 34.60
C ARG A 501 -4.14 14.45 33.70
N VAL A 502 -2.83 14.26 33.54
CA VAL A 502 -2.00 15.05 32.63
C VAL A 502 -2.37 14.73 31.18
N ARG A 503 -2.58 13.45 30.86
CA ARG A 503 -3.05 13.03 29.53
C ARG A 503 -4.39 13.65 29.19
N GLN A 504 -5.35 13.63 30.11
CA GLN A 504 -6.66 14.23 29.92
C GLN A 504 -6.57 15.75 29.73
N ARG A 505 -5.78 16.46 30.54
CA ARG A 505 -5.54 17.90 30.37
C ARG A 505 -4.98 18.25 28.98
N ASN A 506 -4.06 17.43 28.47
CA ASN A 506 -3.51 17.62 27.12
C ASN A 506 -4.55 17.39 26.02
N ARG A 507 -5.46 16.43 26.21
CA ARG A 507 -6.60 16.21 25.31
C ARG A 507 -7.53 17.41 25.33
N ASP A 508 -7.89 17.89 26.51
CA ASP A 508 -8.80 19.02 26.68
C ASP A 508 -8.23 20.28 26.01
N ALA A 509 -6.94 20.58 26.24
CA ALA A 509 -6.26 21.70 25.60
C ALA A 509 -6.22 21.56 24.07
N LEU A 510 -6.00 20.35 23.53
CA LEU A 510 -6.04 20.11 22.09
C LEU A 510 -7.44 20.33 21.51
N ILE A 511 -8.48 19.87 22.22
CA ILE A 511 -9.86 20.04 21.80
C ILE A 511 -10.26 21.51 21.80
N GLU A 512 -9.83 22.31 22.78
CA GLU A 512 -10.05 23.76 22.77
C GLU A 512 -9.49 24.42 21.50
N HIS A 513 -8.30 24.01 21.06
CA HIS A 513 -7.72 24.49 19.81
C HIS A 513 -8.55 24.04 18.59
N PHE A 514 -9.05 22.81 18.58
CA PHE A 514 -9.89 22.31 17.49
C PHE A 514 -11.25 23.02 17.42
N LEU A 515 -11.83 23.37 18.56
CA LEU A 515 -13.09 24.11 18.65
C LEU A 515 -12.97 25.54 18.11
N ALA A 516 -11.77 26.14 18.14
CA ALA A 516 -11.49 27.45 17.54
C ALA A 516 -11.27 27.40 16.01
N MET A 517 -11.14 26.22 15.42
CA MET A 517 -10.88 26.06 13.98
C MET A 517 -12.13 26.31 13.13
N PRO A 518 -11.97 26.57 11.82
CA PRO A 518 -13.09 26.65 10.88
C PRO A 518 -14.03 25.44 11.00
N ARG A 519 -15.33 25.71 11.10
CA ARG A 519 -16.41 24.73 11.37
C ARG A 519 -16.34 23.51 10.45
N ARG A 520 -16.08 23.74 9.17
CA ARG A 520 -15.91 22.70 8.14
C ARG A 520 -14.75 21.72 8.39
N ARG A 521 -13.65 22.18 9.00
CA ARG A 521 -12.49 21.34 9.36
C ARG A 521 -12.78 20.52 10.60
N LEU A 522 -13.42 21.14 11.59
CA LEU A 522 -13.85 20.44 12.79
C LEU A 522 -14.83 19.32 12.41
N TRP A 523 -15.83 19.61 11.58
CA TRP A 523 -16.80 18.62 11.11
C TRP A 523 -16.12 17.42 10.41
N LEU A 524 -15.17 17.65 9.50
CA LEU A 524 -14.38 16.58 8.88
C LEU A 524 -13.57 15.77 9.91
N PHE A 525 -12.97 16.43 10.89
CA PHE A 525 -12.27 15.75 11.99
C PHE A 525 -13.20 14.87 12.81
N LEU A 526 -14.43 15.33 13.12
CA LEU A 526 -15.42 14.55 13.86
C LEU A 526 -15.84 13.29 13.09
N LYS A 527 -15.94 13.37 11.75
CA LYS A 527 -16.18 12.19 10.90
C LYS A 527 -15.07 11.16 11.06
N CYS A 528 -13.80 11.57 10.96
CA CYS A 528 -12.66 10.68 11.16
C CYS A 528 -12.64 10.08 12.57
N TRP A 529 -12.92 10.89 13.59
CA TRP A 529 -12.93 10.45 14.98
C TRP A 529 -14.01 9.40 15.26
N LYS A 530 -15.23 9.65 14.79
CA LYS A 530 -16.35 8.73 14.95
C LYS A 530 -16.11 7.39 14.25
N GLN A 531 -15.66 7.42 13.00
CA GLN A 531 -15.36 6.22 12.23
C GLN A 531 -14.30 5.36 12.94
N ALA A 532 -13.24 5.98 13.44
CA ALA A 532 -12.19 5.28 14.18
C ALA A 532 -12.69 4.72 15.52
N ALA A 533 -13.59 5.42 16.21
CA ALA A 533 -14.08 5.01 17.53
C ALA A 533 -15.12 3.88 17.50
N LEU A 534 -15.90 3.76 16.42
CA LEU A 534 -17.01 2.80 16.30
C LEU A 534 -16.69 1.54 15.48
N GLN A 535 -15.53 1.47 14.83
CA GLN A 535 -15.14 0.35 13.96
C GLN A 535 -16.19 0.03 12.87
N GLU A 536 -16.99 1.03 12.47
CA GLU A 536 -17.98 0.88 11.40
C GLU A 536 -17.26 0.47 10.11
N GLY A 537 -17.74 -0.61 9.47
CA GLY A 537 -17.20 -1.09 8.20
C GLY A 537 -17.17 0.02 7.15
N ASP A 538 -16.21 -0.09 6.22
CA ASP A 538 -15.94 0.90 5.17
C ASP A 538 -17.17 1.05 4.24
N GLY A 539 -18.12 1.92 4.61
CA GLY A 539 -19.42 1.94 3.92
C GLY A 539 -20.45 3.01 4.28
N ALA A 540 -20.45 3.58 5.49
CA ALA A 540 -21.55 4.48 5.88
C ALA A 540 -21.03 5.80 6.46
N VAL A 541 -20.87 6.82 5.61
CA VAL A 541 -21.11 8.18 6.13
C VAL A 541 -22.62 8.27 6.26
N HIS A 542 -23.12 7.96 7.45
CA HIS A 542 -24.53 8.18 7.75
C HIS A 542 -24.85 9.64 7.43
N ALA A 543 -25.62 9.87 6.36
CA ALA A 543 -26.45 11.05 6.30
C ALA A 543 -27.28 11.02 7.58
N ASP A 544 -27.30 12.13 8.31
CA ASP A 544 -28.04 12.28 9.57
C ASP A 544 -27.33 11.78 10.82
N ALA A 545 -26.00 11.69 10.76
CA ALA A 545 -25.23 11.61 11.98
C ALA A 545 -25.45 12.85 12.88
N PRO A 546 -25.27 12.73 14.21
CA PRO A 546 -25.58 13.82 15.14
C PRO A 546 -24.88 15.14 14.82
N GLU A 547 -23.62 15.11 14.38
CA GLU A 547 -22.92 16.31 13.93
C GLU A 547 -23.51 16.95 12.66
N ASP A 548 -24.11 16.17 11.76
CA ASP A 548 -24.75 16.68 10.54
C ASP A 548 -26.06 17.37 10.87
N VAL A 549 -26.84 16.78 11.76
CA VAL A 549 -28.09 17.33 12.25
C VAL A 549 -27.84 18.69 12.92
N VAL A 550 -26.85 18.75 13.81
CA VAL A 550 -26.44 20.01 14.47
C VAL A 550 -25.92 21.02 13.45
N ALA A 551 -25.14 20.59 12.46
CA ALA A 551 -24.64 21.46 11.40
C ALA A 551 -25.77 22.05 10.53
N ARG A 552 -26.84 21.30 10.25
CA ARG A 552 -28.01 21.81 9.52
C ARG A 552 -28.81 22.81 10.34
N ALA A 553 -28.82 22.67 11.66
CA ALA A 553 -29.44 23.62 12.60
C ALA A 553 -28.62 24.90 12.85
N TRP A 554 -27.58 25.18 12.07
CA TRP A 554 -26.67 26.31 12.31
C TRP A 554 -27.34 27.69 12.40
N ARG A 555 -28.54 27.87 11.80
CA ARG A 555 -29.30 29.14 11.84
C ARG A 555 -29.87 29.47 13.21
N VAL A 556 -30.23 28.45 13.98
CA VAL A 556 -30.82 28.59 15.33
C VAL A 556 -29.77 28.42 16.44
N VAL A 557 -28.57 27.96 16.09
CA VAL A 557 -27.45 27.80 17.02
C VAL A 557 -26.54 29.03 16.97
N GLY A 558 -26.24 29.59 18.14
CA GLY A 558 -25.34 30.74 18.27
C GLY A 558 -23.97 30.50 17.57
N PRO A 559 -23.41 31.50 16.84
CA PRO A 559 -22.21 31.32 16.01
C PRO A 559 -20.96 30.78 16.73
N GLY A 560 -20.84 31.02 18.04
CA GLY A 560 -19.75 30.55 18.89
C GLY A 560 -20.00 29.20 19.58
N ARG A 561 -21.20 28.61 19.42
CA ARG A 561 -21.57 27.35 20.08
C ARG A 561 -21.68 26.17 19.12
N LEU A 562 -21.78 26.41 17.82
CA LEU A 562 -21.98 25.36 16.82
C LEU A 562 -20.88 24.27 16.85
N ASN A 563 -19.61 24.67 16.92
CA ASN A 563 -18.50 23.74 17.01
C ASN A 563 -18.55 22.87 18.29
N GLN A 564 -18.92 23.48 19.41
CA GLN A 564 -19.09 22.78 20.70
C GLN A 564 -20.22 21.76 20.62
N LEU A 565 -21.38 22.15 20.09
CA LEU A 565 -22.52 21.24 19.95
C LEU A 565 -22.21 20.09 18.98
N MET A 566 -21.54 20.34 17.84
CA MET A 566 -21.14 19.24 16.96
C MET A 566 -20.20 18.27 17.67
N TYR A 567 -19.19 18.78 18.38
CA TYR A 567 -18.24 17.96 19.13
C TYR A 567 -18.93 17.11 20.22
N TRP A 568 -19.81 17.72 21.02
CA TRP A 568 -20.54 17.01 22.07
C TRP A 568 -21.52 15.99 21.51
N ALA A 569 -22.26 16.32 20.46
CA ALA A 569 -23.19 15.39 19.81
C ALA A 569 -22.45 14.14 19.32
N THR A 570 -21.30 14.31 18.65
CA THR A 570 -20.47 13.18 18.21
C THR A 570 -19.88 12.40 19.38
N GLY A 571 -19.33 13.08 20.39
CA GLY A 571 -18.73 12.43 21.57
C GLY A 571 -19.75 11.57 22.34
N ASN A 572 -20.93 12.13 22.62
CA ASN A 572 -22.00 11.45 23.34
C ASN A 572 -22.59 10.29 22.51
N TYR A 573 -22.64 10.43 21.19
CA TYR A 573 -23.01 9.35 20.29
C TYR A 573 -22.00 8.19 20.34
N ILE A 574 -20.69 8.50 20.29
CA ILE A 574 -19.64 7.48 20.41
C ILE A 574 -19.74 6.75 21.75
N LEU A 575 -19.92 7.50 22.85
CA LEU A 575 -20.07 6.93 24.19
C LEU A 575 -21.26 5.96 24.26
N ARG A 576 -22.41 6.35 23.69
CA ARG A 576 -23.62 5.51 23.62
C ARG A 576 -23.42 4.25 22.78
N THR A 577 -22.72 4.34 21.65
CA THR A 577 -22.67 3.27 20.63
C THR A 577 -21.49 2.29 20.82
N ARG A 578 -20.43 2.66 21.54
CA ARG A 578 -19.23 1.82 21.71
C ARG A 578 -19.49 0.57 22.57
N PRO A 579 -19.07 -0.65 22.16
CA PRO A 579 -19.15 -1.86 23.00
C PRO A 579 -18.38 -1.70 24.32
N PRO A 580 -18.91 -2.14 25.48
CA PRO A 580 -20.06 -3.04 25.69
C PRO A 580 -21.45 -2.37 25.60
N GLY A 581 -21.54 -1.11 25.17
CA GLY A 581 -22.77 -0.34 25.04
C GLY A 581 -23.07 0.40 26.34
N PHE A 582 -22.96 1.73 26.32
CA PHE A 582 -23.47 2.55 27.43
C PHE A 582 -24.97 2.76 27.22
N ASN A 583 -25.79 2.10 28.03
CA ASN A 583 -27.21 2.39 28.09
C ASN A 583 -27.48 3.40 29.23
N PRO A 584 -27.74 4.69 28.93
CA PRO A 584 -28.13 5.67 29.95
C PRO A 584 -29.43 5.29 30.67
N TRP A 585 -30.18 4.32 30.12
CA TRP A 585 -31.47 3.84 30.62
C TRP A 585 -31.40 2.46 31.30
N ALA A 586 -30.20 1.88 31.47
CA ALA A 586 -30.08 0.63 32.21
C ALA A 586 -30.31 0.84 33.72
N ARG A 587 -30.91 -0.14 34.39
CA ARG A 587 -31.20 -0.07 35.82
C ARG A 587 -29.89 -0.04 36.62
N VAL A 588 -29.65 1.05 37.35
CA VAL A 588 -28.47 1.20 38.20
C VAL A 588 -28.51 0.17 39.33
N THR A 589 -27.50 -0.71 39.38
CA THR A 589 -27.29 -1.69 40.44
C THR A 589 -26.44 -1.08 41.58
N LEU A 590 -26.45 -1.69 42.77
CA LEU A 590 -25.65 -1.22 43.91
C LEU A 590 -24.25 -1.85 43.98
N ASP A 591 -23.75 -2.34 42.85
CA ASP A 591 -22.43 -2.97 42.72
C ASP A 591 -21.44 -2.04 41.98
N GLU A 592 -20.20 -2.50 41.79
CA GLU A 592 -19.19 -1.75 41.03
C GLU A 592 -19.63 -1.44 39.60
N GLY A 593 -20.50 -2.28 39.01
CA GLY A 593 -21.09 -2.05 37.70
C GLY A 593 -22.01 -0.83 37.70
N GLY A 594 -22.91 -0.73 38.68
CA GLY A 594 -23.82 0.40 38.82
C GLY A 594 -23.13 1.69 39.27
N ALA A 595 -22.05 1.62 40.05
CA ALA A 595 -21.22 2.80 40.36
C ALA A 595 -20.50 3.36 39.12
N ARG A 596 -19.94 2.48 38.26
CA ARG A 596 -19.37 2.88 36.97
C ARG A 596 -20.46 3.43 36.04
N GLN A 597 -21.64 2.82 36.04
CA GLN A 597 -22.76 3.28 35.24
C GLN A 597 -23.25 4.67 35.66
N LEU A 598 -23.31 4.97 36.96
CA LEU A 598 -23.62 6.30 37.49
C LEU A 598 -22.57 7.35 37.12
N ALA A 599 -21.28 7.00 37.19
CA ALA A 599 -20.20 7.90 36.78
C ALA A 599 -20.30 8.26 35.29
N MET A 600 -20.56 7.27 34.43
CA MET A 600 -20.78 7.49 32.99
C MET A 600 -22.07 8.28 32.71
N LEU A 601 -23.14 8.06 33.48
CA LEU A 601 -24.39 8.83 33.39
C LEU A 601 -24.20 10.29 33.78
N ALA A 602 -23.44 10.55 34.83
CA ALA A 602 -23.12 11.91 35.27
C ALA A 602 -22.27 12.65 34.22
N GLU A 603 -21.28 11.97 33.62
CA GLU A 603 -20.45 12.49 32.53
C GLU A 603 -21.28 12.76 31.26
N PHE A 604 -22.22 11.87 30.94
CA PHE A 604 -23.11 11.96 29.79
C PHE A 604 -24.19 13.06 29.93
N ALA A 605 -24.78 13.22 31.12
CA ALA A 605 -25.92 14.12 31.33
C ALA A 605 -25.52 15.58 31.63
N PHE A 606 -24.32 15.83 32.15
CA PHE A 606 -23.93 17.12 32.75
C PHE A 606 -22.53 17.62 32.36
N SER A 607 -22.01 17.24 31.17
CA SER A 607 -20.58 17.38 30.85
C SER A 607 -19.95 18.77 31.15
N THR A 608 -18.91 18.72 32.00
CA THR A 608 -17.80 19.67 32.24
C THR A 608 -18.01 21.14 32.61
N ARG A 609 -19.21 21.74 32.65
CA ARG A 609 -19.37 23.09 33.25
C ARG A 609 -19.69 23.11 34.75
N LEU A 610 -20.17 22.01 35.32
CA LEU A 610 -20.44 21.91 36.75
C LEU A 610 -19.29 21.29 37.56
N ALA A 611 -18.31 20.66 36.89
CA ALA A 611 -17.15 20.05 37.56
C ALA A 611 -16.16 21.07 38.15
N ALA A 612 -16.20 22.34 37.72
CA ALA A 612 -15.27 23.39 38.16
C ALA A 612 -15.42 23.83 39.63
N ARG A 613 -16.31 23.21 40.42
CA ARG A 613 -16.44 23.45 41.87
C ARG A 613 -16.34 22.21 42.76
N SER A 614 -15.91 21.06 42.22
CA SER A 614 -15.92 19.78 42.93
C SER A 614 -14.57 19.39 43.57
N ASP A 615 -13.72 20.34 43.95
CA ASP A 615 -12.44 20.02 44.64
C ASP A 615 -12.57 19.93 46.17
N ALA A 616 -13.78 20.03 46.71
CA ALA A 616 -14.06 19.64 48.08
C ALA A 616 -15.35 18.84 48.06
N LEU A 617 -15.29 17.53 48.30
CA LEU A 617 -16.34 16.70 48.92
C LEU A 617 -15.93 15.21 48.85
N LEU A 618 -14.81 14.87 49.49
CA LEU A 618 -14.72 13.58 50.17
C LEU A 618 -15.62 13.68 51.40
N ARG A 619 -16.81 13.05 51.31
CA ARG A 619 -17.82 12.75 52.37
C ARG A 619 -19.20 13.38 52.11
N VAL A 620 -20.03 12.73 51.29
CA VAL A 620 -21.50 12.81 51.40
C VAL A 620 -22.08 11.39 51.23
N PRO A 621 -23.12 10.98 51.99
CA PRO A 621 -23.73 9.66 51.88
C PRO A 621 -24.52 9.46 50.57
N PRO A 622 -24.80 8.21 50.16
CA PRO A 622 -25.20 7.83 48.80
C PRO A 622 -26.68 8.07 48.48
N MET A 623 -27.27 9.20 48.90
CA MET A 623 -28.69 9.51 48.66
C MET A 623 -29.01 10.95 48.24
N ALA A 624 -28.03 11.71 47.73
CA ALA A 624 -28.29 12.89 46.91
C ALA A 624 -27.74 12.60 45.51
N LEU A 625 -28.57 12.03 44.63
CA LEU A 625 -28.13 11.59 43.31
C LEU A 625 -27.62 12.76 42.46
N TRP A 626 -28.13 13.98 42.67
CA TRP A 626 -27.77 15.20 41.93
C TRP A 626 -27.57 16.41 42.86
N THR A 627 -26.79 17.38 42.38
CA THR A 627 -26.71 18.73 42.95
C THR A 627 -27.96 19.56 42.63
N GLU A 628 -28.20 20.64 43.38
CA GLU A 628 -29.31 21.57 43.14
C GLU A 628 -29.27 22.14 41.71
N ASP A 629 -28.08 22.51 41.23
CA ASP A 629 -27.87 23.00 39.86
C ASP A 629 -28.26 21.95 38.80
N GLN A 630 -27.90 20.68 39.03
CA GLN A 630 -28.26 19.57 38.14
C GLN A 630 -29.77 19.28 38.16
N PHE A 631 -30.43 19.47 39.30
CA PHE A 631 -31.89 19.34 39.41
C PHE A 631 -32.61 20.45 38.65
N VAL A 632 -32.22 21.72 38.87
CA VAL A 632 -32.77 22.88 38.14
C VAL A 632 -32.57 22.72 36.63
N GLU A 633 -31.39 22.26 36.21
CA GLU A 633 -31.09 21.97 34.82
C GLU A 633 -32.02 20.89 34.24
N MET A 634 -32.26 19.79 34.96
CA MET A 634 -33.15 18.72 34.51
C MET A 634 -34.61 19.17 34.43
N SER A 635 -35.11 19.88 35.45
CA SER A 635 -36.47 20.43 35.44
C SER A 635 -36.67 21.42 34.30
N THR A 636 -35.67 22.24 34.00
CA THR A 636 -35.70 23.16 32.86
C THR A 636 -35.79 22.40 31.53
N ARG A 637 -35.03 21.32 31.35
CA ARG A 637 -35.10 20.50 30.13
C ARG A 637 -36.49 19.88 29.94
N MET A 638 -37.09 19.33 31.00
CA MET A 638 -38.43 18.73 30.97
C MET A 638 -39.52 19.75 30.64
N ALA A 639 -39.39 20.99 31.12
CA ALA A 639 -40.33 22.06 30.80
C ALA A 639 -40.19 22.58 29.36
N VAL A 640 -38.97 22.55 28.80
CA VAL A 640 -38.68 23.09 27.46
C VAL A 640 -39.02 22.09 26.34
N GLU A 641 -38.83 20.79 26.55
CA GLU A 641 -39.04 19.77 25.51
C GLU A 641 -40.42 19.85 24.81
N PRO A 642 -41.57 19.95 25.51
CA PRO A 642 -42.88 19.99 24.87
C PRO A 642 -43.09 21.22 23.96
N HIS A 643 -42.35 22.30 24.24
CA HIS A 643 -42.45 23.56 23.52
C HIS A 643 -41.35 23.75 22.48
N PHE A 644 -40.29 22.94 22.51
CA PHE A 644 -39.08 23.12 21.69
C PHE A 644 -39.37 23.20 20.20
N LYS A 645 -40.16 22.27 19.66
CA LYS A 645 -40.54 22.29 18.23
C LYS A 645 -41.42 23.49 17.87
N GLY A 646 -42.28 23.94 18.79
CA GLY A 646 -43.11 25.12 18.59
C GLY A 646 -42.29 26.40 18.52
N LEU A 647 -41.23 26.51 19.33
CA LEU A 647 -40.35 27.67 19.40
C LEU A 647 -39.45 27.85 18.17
N LEU A 648 -39.08 26.76 17.50
CA LEU A 648 -38.20 26.77 16.33
C LEU A 648 -38.94 26.60 14.99
N ARG A 649 -40.28 26.54 15.03
CA ARG A 649 -41.11 26.36 13.83
C ARG A 649 -40.99 27.60 12.94
N GLY A 650 -40.58 27.38 11.69
CA GLY A 650 -40.37 28.44 10.70
C GLY A 650 -38.90 28.84 10.51
N ASP A 651 -38.02 28.50 11.47
CA ASP A 651 -36.58 28.74 11.35
C ASP A 651 -35.81 27.54 10.77
N LEU A 652 -36.39 26.34 10.86
CA LEU A 652 -35.89 25.07 10.33
C LEU A 652 -36.96 24.35 9.51
N GLU A 653 -36.52 23.58 8.50
CA GLU A 653 -37.39 22.63 7.79
C GLU A 653 -37.89 21.54 8.76
N GLU A 654 -39.12 21.07 8.58
CA GLU A 654 -39.80 20.18 9.54
C GLU A 654 -39.00 18.90 9.83
N GLU A 655 -38.42 18.27 8.79
CA GLU A 655 -37.54 17.10 8.94
C GLU A 655 -36.25 17.41 9.70
N THR A 656 -35.64 18.58 9.47
CA THR A 656 -34.44 19.01 10.20
C THR A 656 -34.77 19.36 11.65
N LEU A 657 -35.94 19.95 11.91
CA LEU A 657 -36.41 20.27 13.25
C LEU A 657 -36.67 19.01 14.08
N ASP A 658 -37.28 17.99 13.47
CA ASP A 658 -37.52 16.71 14.12
C ASP A 658 -36.22 15.98 14.47
N ALA A 659 -35.31 15.86 13.50
CA ALA A 659 -33.99 15.27 13.74
C ALA A 659 -33.19 16.06 14.78
N PHE A 660 -33.27 17.40 14.73
CA PHE A 660 -32.58 18.25 15.69
C PHE A 660 -33.13 18.11 17.10
N ALA A 661 -34.46 18.01 17.27
CA ALA A 661 -35.05 17.73 18.58
C ALA A 661 -34.58 16.38 19.14
N GLU A 662 -34.52 15.34 18.31
CA GLU A 662 -34.03 14.02 18.71
C GLU A 662 -32.55 14.05 19.13
N VAL A 663 -31.67 14.68 18.35
CA VAL A 663 -30.25 14.82 18.70
C VAL A 663 -30.08 15.72 19.94
N PHE A 664 -30.89 16.78 20.05
CA PHE A 664 -30.81 17.73 21.15
C PHE A 664 -31.18 17.06 22.48
N PHE A 665 -32.34 16.40 22.57
CA PHE A 665 -32.78 15.74 23.81
C PHE A 665 -32.31 14.30 23.97
N GLY A 666 -31.68 13.71 22.95
CA GLY A 666 -31.14 12.35 22.99
C GLY A 666 -29.63 12.30 23.22
N LEU A 667 -28.89 13.34 22.84
CA LEU A 667 -27.42 13.36 22.88
C LEU A 667 -26.83 14.63 23.50
N LEU A 668 -27.37 15.81 23.25
CA LEU A 668 -26.80 17.07 23.77
C LEU A 668 -27.28 17.42 25.17
N TYR A 669 -28.57 17.22 25.42
CA TYR A 669 -29.28 17.54 26.65
C TYR A 669 -30.25 16.39 26.98
N PRO A 670 -29.72 15.20 27.33
CA PRO A 670 -30.54 14.01 27.55
C PRO A 670 -31.58 14.19 28.66
N LEU A 671 -32.80 13.70 28.42
CA LEU A 671 -33.88 13.59 29.40
C LEU A 671 -33.90 12.19 30.01
N ILE A 672 -33.89 12.09 31.34
CA ILE A 672 -33.82 10.80 32.04
C ILE A 672 -35.25 10.31 32.37
N PRO A 673 -35.73 9.19 31.78
CA PRO A 673 -37.05 8.65 32.09
C PRO A 673 -37.13 8.15 33.53
N GLY A 674 -38.20 8.51 34.25
CA GLY A 674 -38.53 7.91 35.55
C GLY A 674 -37.90 8.59 36.77
N VAL A 675 -37.38 9.82 36.64
CA VAL A 675 -37.14 10.66 37.83
C VAL A 675 -38.49 11.24 38.25
N PRO A 676 -39.07 10.83 39.40
CA PRO A 676 -40.28 11.46 39.89
C PRO A 676 -39.97 12.93 40.16
N LEU A 677 -40.78 13.83 39.59
CA LEU A 677 -40.88 15.18 40.13
C LEU A 677 -41.27 15.03 41.60
N PRO A 678 -40.62 15.74 42.55
CA PRO A 678 -41.19 15.84 43.87
C PRO A 678 -42.63 16.34 43.70
N ASP A 679 -43.58 15.63 44.31
CA ASP A 679 -44.98 16.05 44.37
C ASP A 679 -45.03 17.54 44.68
N GLU A 680 -45.94 18.27 44.04
CA GLU A 680 -46.21 19.71 44.20
C GLU A 680 -46.68 20.08 45.63
N GLY A 681 -45.89 19.74 46.64
CA GLY A 681 -46.24 19.77 48.05
C GLY A 681 -45.16 20.33 48.98
N LEU A 682 -44.12 20.98 48.44
CA LEU A 682 -43.15 21.75 49.21
C LEU A 682 -42.85 23.08 48.50
N CYS A 683 -43.80 24.02 48.61
CA CYS A 683 -43.50 25.45 48.68
C CYS A 683 -43.00 25.81 50.08
#